data_AF-A0A2T0A8Y8-F1
#
_entry.id   AF-A0A2T0A8Y8-F1
#
_cell.length_a   1.000
_cell.length_b   1.000
_cell.length_c   1.000
_cell.angle_alpha   90.00
_cell.angle_beta   90.00
_cell.angle_gamma   90.00
#
_symmetry.space_group_name_H-M   'P 1'
#
loop_
_entity.id
_entity.type
_entity.pdbx_description
1 polymer ?
#
loop_
_entity_poly.entity_id
_entity_poly.type
_entity_poly.pdbx_seq_one_letter_code
_entity_poly.pdbx_strand_id
1 'polypeptide(L)'
;MVMNDVNGAFRAPNGTWHLYYQYNPTDVVAGNQHWGHATSDDMYHWVNQPIALFPPNSTAAVFSGSAVTDPNNTSGFFPNNNASNPGVVAIYTLNTPEKQTQEIAYSTDGGYSFTPYSGNPVIDIGSNQFRDPKVIWYNDRWVMTVAHAQEMFIAIYTSQNLKQWTEVSRFTRHGFTQLQYECPGLQRVPIRRRNATSSSGSSGSSGGSSNSSMSSSSSSAPSSPVSTASASLARRQASTLVSGASSLFSGASSVVRPSASSAMSSGSRASSTGSASSSSMISSGSSMASASSTASSAMPSSTSTGGAAGGSSGGNSSSNSSSQDFAWVMWISINPGAPLGGSITQYFVGDFNGTHFTPFDDSVKLADFGKDNYAGQFFYNTGDQAVSMAWASNWQYTDFVPTANELWRSADSLPRNNYLVEADRIGWVLASEPYNISAVRNSSILPGGNETTSLVNQTVSADFSNITSGAIYFSVNITLPSNVTLGDYASLNMTLTSASSNENLTAGYFFGGPNSNSTWIDRSGTRGYTGNPFFTSQFSQTAPTVAYNIEGVFDRSLFELFIDEGTYAATVDVYSQQPLTKIALATGDMPEGAQVQAAIWGLSSVWTNSTSGGNSTSGGNSTNSAASSSMMSSTSSMMSSSSSMMSSMSSTASAASTSASASTTA
;
A
#
# COMPACT_ATOMS: atom_id res chain seq x y z
N MET A 1 -5.15 21.32 4.35
CA MET A 1 -4.98 20.07 5.11
C MET A 1 -4.36 19.01 4.22
N VAL A 2 -3.61 18.07 4.77
CA VAL A 2 -3.05 16.93 4.00
C VAL A 2 -3.20 15.65 4.80
N MET A 3 -3.43 14.56 4.06
CA MET A 3 -3.49 13.20 4.55
C MET A 3 -2.34 12.38 3.95
N ASN A 4 -1.81 11.43 4.71
CA ASN A 4 -0.88 10.41 4.20
C ASN A 4 -1.26 9.01 4.70
N ASP A 5 -0.31 8.26 5.24
CA ASP A 5 -0.40 6.88 5.69
C ASP A 5 -1.74 6.54 6.36
N VAL A 6 -2.33 5.43 5.92
CA VAL A 6 -3.46 4.79 6.61
C VAL A 6 -2.99 4.34 7.99
N ASN A 7 -3.79 4.60 9.02
CA ASN A 7 -3.53 4.29 10.41
C ASN A 7 -4.71 3.61 11.09
N GLY A 8 -4.42 2.84 12.13
CA GLY A 8 -5.43 2.41 13.10
C GLY A 8 -6.63 1.65 12.51
N ALA A 9 -6.52 1.10 11.29
CA ALA A 9 -7.67 0.59 10.57
C ALA A 9 -8.24 -0.66 11.26
N PHE A 10 -9.52 -0.62 11.67
CA PHE A 10 -10.18 -1.77 12.29
C PHE A 10 -11.68 -1.81 12.00
N ARG A 11 -12.28 -2.99 12.15
CA ARG A 11 -13.73 -3.19 12.11
C ARG A 11 -14.27 -3.47 13.50
N ALA A 12 -15.15 -2.60 13.98
CA ALA A 12 -15.81 -2.75 15.27
C ALA A 12 -16.81 -3.95 15.24
N PRO A 13 -17.13 -4.57 16.38
CA PRO A 13 -18.07 -5.71 16.41
C PRO A 13 -19.49 -5.40 15.94
N ASN A 14 -19.91 -4.13 16.02
CA ASN A 14 -21.18 -3.66 15.46
C ASN A 14 -21.17 -3.56 13.92
N GLY A 15 -20.02 -3.77 13.28
CA GLY A 15 -19.84 -3.75 11.83
C GLY A 15 -19.25 -2.46 11.26
N THR A 16 -19.14 -1.40 12.06
CA THR A 16 -18.57 -0.12 11.62
C THR A 16 -17.07 -0.24 11.36
N TRP A 17 -16.64 0.30 10.23
CA TRP A 17 -15.24 0.43 9.85
C TRP A 17 -14.69 1.74 10.37
N HIS A 18 -13.53 1.67 11.03
CA HIS A 18 -12.78 2.84 11.48
C HIS A 18 -11.49 2.93 10.65
N LEU A 19 -11.26 4.10 10.09
CA LEU A 19 -10.06 4.46 9.35
C LEU A 19 -9.46 5.70 10.01
N TYR A 20 -8.20 5.59 10.40
CA TYR A 20 -7.41 6.75 10.81
C TYR A 20 -6.34 6.97 9.74
N TYR A 21 -5.71 8.14 9.78
CA TYR A 21 -4.69 8.51 8.82
C TYR A 21 -3.82 9.60 9.42
N GLN A 22 -2.52 9.69 9.08
CA GLN A 22 -1.81 10.89 9.55
C GLN A 22 -2.36 12.12 8.84
N TYR A 23 -2.48 13.18 9.62
CA TYR A 23 -3.26 14.35 9.24
C TYR A 23 -2.57 15.62 9.70
N ASN A 24 -2.33 16.55 8.78
CA ASN A 24 -1.99 17.92 9.13
C ASN A 24 -3.24 18.81 8.94
N PRO A 25 -3.91 19.22 10.04
CA PRO A 25 -5.10 20.08 9.95
C PRO A 25 -4.78 21.52 9.54
N THR A 26 -3.52 21.95 9.69
CA THR A 26 -3.13 23.36 9.59
C THR A 26 -2.43 23.74 8.30
N ASP A 27 -2.00 22.77 7.49
CA ASP A 27 -1.28 23.01 6.24
C ASP A 27 -1.63 21.95 5.17
N VAL A 28 -1.27 22.19 3.92
CA VAL A 28 -1.39 21.26 2.78
C VAL A 28 -0.09 20.49 2.52
N VAL A 29 0.84 20.49 3.48
CA VAL A 29 2.10 19.74 3.45
C VAL A 29 2.35 19.06 4.80
N ALA A 30 3.19 18.03 4.83
CA ALA A 30 3.53 17.30 6.05
C ALA A 30 4.30 18.18 7.07
N GLY A 31 4.13 17.93 8.39
CA GLY A 31 4.91 18.62 9.44
C GLY A 31 4.22 18.89 10.79
N ASN A 32 2.95 18.46 10.97
CA ASN A 32 2.18 18.58 12.22
C ASN A 32 1.18 17.41 12.37
N GLN A 33 1.70 16.17 12.32
CA GLN A 33 0.87 14.98 12.22
C GLN A 33 0.04 14.72 13.48
N HIS A 34 -1.26 14.60 13.25
CA HIS A 34 -2.28 14.05 14.13
C HIS A 34 -2.77 12.72 13.55
N TRP A 35 -3.65 12.00 14.26
CA TRP A 35 -4.50 11.01 13.60
C TRP A 35 -5.87 11.62 13.31
N GLY A 36 -6.14 11.88 12.02
CA GLY A 36 -7.49 12.10 11.54
C GLY A 36 -8.30 10.80 11.66
N HIS A 37 -9.63 10.91 11.58
CA HIS A 37 -10.53 9.78 11.78
C HIS A 37 -11.75 9.88 10.86
N ALA A 38 -12.08 8.77 10.22
CA ALA A 38 -13.32 8.58 9.50
C ALA A 38 -13.93 7.21 9.84
N THR A 39 -15.26 7.13 9.75
CA THR A 39 -16.00 5.87 9.93
C THR A 39 -16.88 5.58 8.72
N SER A 40 -17.08 4.30 8.41
CA SER A 40 -17.96 3.85 7.34
C SER A 40 -18.72 2.58 7.72
N ASP A 41 -19.91 2.40 7.18
CA ASP A 41 -20.64 1.13 7.31
C ASP A 41 -20.39 0.19 6.11
N ASP A 42 -19.91 0.73 4.98
CA ASP A 42 -19.79 0.00 3.71
C ASP A 42 -18.42 0.13 3.01
N MET A 43 -17.46 0.82 3.63
CA MET A 43 -16.11 1.13 3.14
C MET A 43 -16.02 2.14 1.98
N TYR A 44 -17.16 2.69 1.55
CA TYR A 44 -17.20 3.67 0.48
C TYR A 44 -17.73 5.01 0.96
N HIS A 45 -18.81 5.04 1.74
CA HIS A 45 -19.34 6.28 2.31
C HIS A 45 -18.69 6.55 3.66
N TRP A 46 -17.87 7.60 3.73
CA TRP A 46 -17.10 7.94 4.92
C TRP A 46 -17.68 9.17 5.62
N VAL A 47 -17.86 9.06 6.94
CA VAL A 47 -18.19 10.17 7.82
C VAL A 47 -16.92 10.62 8.51
N ASN A 48 -16.50 11.86 8.24
CA ASN A 48 -15.39 12.48 8.95
C ASN A 48 -15.75 12.66 10.43
N GLN A 49 -14.85 12.20 11.30
CA GLN A 49 -14.96 12.31 12.75
C GLN A 49 -13.98 13.37 13.26
N PRO A 50 -14.12 13.83 14.51
CA PRO A 50 -13.09 14.64 15.15
C PRO A 50 -11.72 13.95 15.14
N ILE A 51 -10.64 14.75 15.19
CA ILE A 51 -9.28 14.22 15.32
C ILE A 51 -9.20 13.30 16.55
N ALA A 52 -8.66 12.10 16.37
CA ALA A 52 -8.66 11.05 17.38
C ALA A 52 -7.44 11.09 18.30
N LEU A 53 -6.26 11.44 17.76
CA LEU A 53 -5.01 11.62 18.53
C LEU A 53 -4.32 12.93 18.18
N PHE A 54 -3.90 13.63 19.21
CA PHE A 54 -3.18 14.91 19.13
C PHE A 54 -1.74 14.73 19.61
N PRO A 55 -0.76 15.42 18.99
CA PRO A 55 0.58 15.48 19.55
C PRO A 55 0.53 16.20 20.92
N PRO A 56 1.37 15.78 21.88
CA PRO A 56 1.35 16.34 23.24
C PRO A 56 1.84 17.79 23.31
N ASN A 57 2.55 18.26 22.29
CA ASN A 57 3.06 19.64 22.17
C ASN A 57 3.43 19.94 20.72
N SER A 58 3.82 21.19 20.43
CA SER A 58 4.12 21.69 19.08
C SER A 58 5.41 21.15 18.45
N THR A 59 6.22 20.38 19.18
CA THR A 59 7.47 19.79 18.65
C THR A 59 7.36 18.30 18.39
N ALA A 60 6.25 17.68 18.82
CA ALA A 60 5.98 16.27 18.62
C ALA A 60 4.96 16.06 17.50
N ALA A 61 4.98 14.88 16.90
CA ALA A 61 4.07 14.46 15.86
C ALA A 61 3.62 13.01 16.11
N VAL A 62 2.33 12.74 15.91
CA VAL A 62 1.76 11.38 16.06
C VAL A 62 1.89 10.68 14.71
N PHE A 63 2.93 9.87 14.56
CA PHE A 63 3.23 9.12 13.34
C PHE A 63 2.39 7.84 13.25
N SER A 64 2.67 7.03 12.22
CA SER A 64 1.85 5.87 11.87
C SER A 64 1.78 4.82 12.97
N GLY A 65 0.76 3.98 12.86
CA GLY A 65 0.50 2.91 13.81
C GLY A 65 -0.81 2.20 13.54
N SER A 66 -1.18 1.31 14.45
CA SER A 66 -2.35 0.44 14.32
C SER A 66 -3.26 0.53 15.54
N ALA A 67 -4.47 -0.03 15.43
CA ALA A 67 -5.41 -0.11 16.53
C ALA A 67 -5.96 -1.53 16.62
N VAL A 68 -6.21 -1.97 17.86
CA VAL A 68 -6.75 -3.29 18.16
C VAL A 68 -7.90 -3.16 19.16
N THR A 69 -8.88 -4.05 19.06
CA THR A 69 -9.85 -4.26 20.13
C THR A 69 -9.28 -5.25 21.16
N ASP A 70 -9.41 -4.95 22.45
CA ASP A 70 -8.91 -5.77 23.57
C ASP A 70 -10.08 -6.35 24.37
N PRO A 71 -10.85 -7.32 23.84
CA PRO A 71 -12.07 -7.83 24.47
C PRO A 71 -11.83 -8.52 25.82
N ASN A 72 -10.62 -9.05 26.04
CA ASN A 72 -10.26 -9.74 27.28
C ASN A 72 -9.63 -8.81 28.32
N ASN A 73 -9.59 -7.50 28.04
CA ASN A 73 -8.97 -6.48 28.91
C ASN A 73 -7.55 -6.88 29.35
N THR A 74 -6.77 -7.46 28.45
CA THR A 74 -5.39 -7.87 28.71
C THR A 74 -4.49 -6.69 29.06
N SER A 75 -4.83 -5.50 28.54
CA SER A 75 -4.21 -4.23 28.89
C SER A 75 -4.54 -3.75 30.30
N GLY A 76 -5.70 -4.14 30.86
CA GLY A 76 -6.20 -3.65 32.14
C GLY A 76 -6.80 -2.24 32.10
N PHE A 77 -7.04 -1.65 30.91
CA PHE A 77 -7.63 -0.31 30.78
C PHE A 77 -9.16 -0.27 30.91
N PHE A 78 -9.84 -1.41 30.74
CA PHE A 78 -11.28 -1.47 30.52
C PHE A 78 -11.99 -2.25 31.65
N PRO A 79 -12.22 -1.63 32.83
CA PRO A 79 -12.87 -2.33 33.95
C PRO A 79 -14.33 -2.75 33.64
N ASN A 80 -14.99 -2.07 32.69
CA ASN A 80 -16.36 -2.36 32.25
C ASN A 80 -16.40 -2.95 30.82
N ASN A 81 -15.36 -3.69 30.44
CA ASN A 81 -15.24 -4.22 29.09
C ASN A 81 -16.40 -5.17 28.74
N ASN A 82 -16.87 -5.11 27.51
CA ASN A 82 -17.90 -6.01 26.99
C ASN A 82 -17.44 -6.57 25.65
N ALA A 83 -17.59 -7.88 25.44
CA ALA A 83 -17.27 -8.52 24.15
C ALA A 83 -18.02 -7.89 22.96
N SER A 84 -19.22 -7.35 23.18
CA SER A 84 -19.99 -6.65 22.14
C SER A 84 -19.54 -5.21 21.86
N ASN A 85 -18.78 -4.60 22.76
CA ASN A 85 -18.18 -3.27 22.58
C ASN A 85 -16.84 -3.21 23.34
N PRO A 86 -15.81 -3.90 22.82
CA PRO A 86 -14.53 -4.00 23.49
C PRO A 86 -13.80 -2.65 23.43
N GLY A 87 -13.03 -2.37 24.48
CA GLY A 87 -12.12 -1.23 24.47
C GLY A 87 -11.12 -1.30 23.31
N VAL A 88 -10.78 -0.14 22.77
CA VAL A 88 -9.85 -0.01 21.63
C VAL A 88 -8.53 0.53 22.15
N VAL A 89 -7.42 -0.06 21.73
CA VAL A 89 -6.07 0.43 22.02
C VAL A 89 -5.40 0.81 20.71
N ALA A 90 -5.01 2.09 20.58
CA ALA A 90 -4.14 2.58 19.53
C ALA A 90 -2.68 2.37 19.97
N ILE A 91 -1.86 1.90 19.05
CA ILE A 91 -0.42 1.73 19.20
C ILE A 91 0.24 2.51 18.08
N TYR A 92 1.03 3.52 18.41
CA TYR A 92 1.52 4.52 17.46
C TYR A 92 2.95 4.93 17.77
N THR A 93 3.62 5.50 16.77
CA THR A 93 4.92 6.13 16.98
C THR A 93 4.74 7.59 17.39
N LEU A 94 5.29 7.99 18.53
CA LEU A 94 5.49 9.41 18.83
C LEU A 94 6.85 9.84 18.28
N ASN A 95 6.86 10.79 17.35
CA ASN A 95 8.06 11.38 16.78
C ASN A 95 8.35 12.72 17.46
N THR A 96 9.53 12.85 18.07
CA THR A 96 10.10 14.11 18.57
C THR A 96 11.37 14.45 17.79
N PRO A 97 11.96 15.64 17.97
CA PRO A 97 13.24 15.97 17.32
C PRO A 97 14.37 15.00 17.67
N GLU A 98 14.30 14.32 18.82
CA GLU A 98 15.34 13.43 19.32
C GLU A 98 15.07 11.96 19.03
N LYS A 99 13.81 11.51 19.10
CA LYS A 99 13.47 10.09 19.15
C LYS A 99 12.16 9.76 18.45
N GLN A 100 12.06 8.49 18.05
CA GLN A 100 10.82 7.82 17.71
C GLN A 100 10.58 6.70 18.71
N THR A 101 9.47 6.79 19.46
CA THR A 101 9.11 5.82 20.51
C THR A 101 7.76 5.21 20.22
N GLN A 102 7.54 3.95 20.62
CA GLN A 102 6.22 3.33 20.51
C GLN A 102 5.40 3.63 21.76
N GLU A 103 4.25 4.23 21.54
CA GLU A 103 3.30 4.65 22.56
C GLU A 103 1.96 3.95 22.38
N ILE A 104 1.17 3.92 23.44
CA ILE A 104 -0.22 3.46 23.37
C ILE A 104 -1.19 4.49 23.94
N ALA A 105 -2.41 4.49 23.41
CA ALA A 105 -3.55 5.23 23.95
C ALA A 105 -4.78 4.32 23.90
N TYR A 106 -5.74 4.54 24.79
CA TYR A 106 -6.94 3.69 24.88
C TYR A 106 -8.21 4.52 24.72
N SER A 107 -9.22 3.93 24.10
CA SER A 107 -10.53 4.49 23.88
C SER A 107 -11.59 3.65 24.57
N THR A 108 -12.47 4.31 25.32
CA THR A 108 -13.64 3.71 25.98
C THR A 108 -14.95 4.05 25.26
N ASP A 109 -14.89 4.80 24.16
CA ASP A 109 -16.05 5.27 23.40
C ASP A 109 -16.17 4.62 22.01
N GLY A 110 -15.45 3.51 21.78
CA GLY A 110 -15.51 2.76 20.52
C GLY A 110 -14.49 3.22 19.48
N GLY A 111 -13.47 3.98 19.87
CA GLY A 111 -12.39 4.46 19.00
C GLY A 111 -12.56 5.91 18.54
N TYR A 112 -13.51 6.68 19.06
CA TYR A 112 -13.71 8.07 18.63
C TYR A 112 -12.73 9.03 19.31
N SER A 113 -12.44 8.82 20.59
CA SER A 113 -11.44 9.58 21.33
C SER A 113 -10.52 8.67 22.14
N PHE A 114 -9.26 9.10 22.29
CA PHE A 114 -8.23 8.31 22.95
C PHE A 114 -7.58 9.06 24.12
N THR A 115 -7.33 8.33 25.20
CA THR A 115 -6.54 8.80 26.34
C THR A 115 -5.15 8.17 26.28
N PRO A 116 -4.06 8.97 26.19
CA PRO A 116 -2.70 8.44 26.23
C PRO A 116 -2.42 7.66 27.52
N TYR A 117 -1.69 6.55 27.41
CA TYR A 117 -1.27 5.80 28.59
C TYR A 117 -0.21 6.57 29.39
N SER A 118 -0.46 6.77 30.68
CA SER A 118 0.43 7.54 31.56
C SER A 118 1.83 6.94 31.73
N GLY A 119 2.01 5.66 31.41
CA GLY A 119 3.31 4.98 31.44
C GLY A 119 4.02 4.92 30.09
N ASN A 120 3.61 5.71 29.10
CA ASN A 120 4.33 5.81 27.84
C ASN A 120 5.77 6.35 28.03
N PRO A 121 6.72 5.98 27.15
CA PRO A 121 6.54 5.05 26.03
C PRO A 121 6.55 3.58 26.47
N VAL A 122 5.90 2.70 25.69
CA VAL A 122 5.93 1.24 25.93
C VAL A 122 7.17 0.57 25.32
N ILE A 123 7.77 1.18 24.30
CA ILE A 123 9.08 0.80 23.76
C ILE A 123 9.85 2.07 23.39
N ASP A 124 11.04 2.25 23.99
CA ASP A 124 12.03 3.27 23.61
C ASP A 124 13.40 2.58 23.46
N ILE A 125 13.95 2.61 22.25
CA ILE A 125 15.27 2.06 21.93
C ILE A 125 16.34 3.15 21.77
N GLY A 126 15.99 4.42 21.99
CA GLY A 126 16.88 5.57 21.82
C GLY A 126 17.17 5.95 20.37
N SER A 127 16.34 5.52 19.42
CA SER A 127 16.51 5.77 17.98
C SER A 127 15.55 6.83 17.46
N ASN A 128 15.93 7.55 16.41
CA ASN A 128 15.06 8.42 15.61
C ASN A 128 14.59 7.76 14.30
N GLN A 129 14.80 6.45 14.16
CA GLN A 129 14.48 5.66 12.97
C GLN A 129 13.81 4.33 13.37
N PHE A 130 12.74 4.42 14.15
CA PHE A 130 12.03 3.29 14.74
C PHE A 130 10.52 3.57 14.80
N ARG A 131 9.75 3.00 13.87
CA ARG A 131 8.37 3.45 13.66
C ARG A 131 7.42 2.44 13.01
N ASP A 132 6.15 2.84 13.01
CA ASP A 132 5.02 2.24 12.31
C ASP A 132 4.61 0.85 12.86
N PRO A 133 4.20 0.75 14.13
CA PRO A 133 3.86 -0.52 14.76
C PRO A 133 2.52 -1.07 14.26
N LYS A 134 2.54 -2.24 13.63
CA LYS A 134 1.34 -3.05 13.35
C LYS A 134 1.19 -4.16 14.39
N VAL A 135 0.05 -4.18 15.08
CA VAL A 135 -0.26 -5.19 16.10
C VAL A 135 -1.36 -6.16 15.64
N ILE A 136 -1.23 -7.43 15.99
CA ILE A 136 -2.22 -8.50 15.84
C ILE A 136 -2.31 -9.35 17.11
N TRP A 137 -3.40 -10.10 17.26
CA TRP A 137 -3.53 -11.16 18.26
C TRP A 137 -3.19 -12.52 17.63
N TYR A 138 -2.32 -13.30 18.25
CA TYR A 138 -1.89 -14.62 17.76
C TYR A 138 -1.61 -15.55 18.95
N ASN A 139 -2.22 -16.74 19.00
CA ASN A 139 -1.99 -17.77 20.04
C ASN A 139 -1.83 -17.21 21.47
N ASP A 140 -2.87 -16.50 21.92
CA ASP A 140 -2.96 -15.93 23.27
C ASP A 140 -1.87 -14.91 23.64
N ARG A 141 -1.40 -14.14 22.66
CA ARG A 141 -0.52 -12.98 22.87
C ARG A 141 -0.69 -11.94 21.77
N TRP A 142 -0.29 -10.71 22.09
CA TRP A 142 -0.10 -9.65 21.11
C TRP A 142 1.23 -9.83 20.40
N VAL A 143 1.23 -9.60 19.09
CA VAL A 143 2.42 -9.59 18.24
C VAL A 143 2.49 -8.23 17.56
N MET A 144 3.64 -7.57 17.63
CA MET A 144 3.91 -6.32 16.94
C MET A 144 4.99 -6.54 15.88
N THR A 145 4.76 -6.04 14.67
CA THR A 145 5.80 -5.77 13.68
C THR A 145 6.07 -4.27 13.61
N VAL A 146 7.33 -3.86 13.69
CA VAL A 146 7.73 -2.44 13.70
C VAL A 146 9.05 -2.26 12.94
N ALA A 147 9.20 -1.17 12.20
CA ALA A 147 10.35 -0.96 11.34
C ALA A 147 11.52 -0.32 12.10
N HIS A 148 12.70 -0.91 11.96
CA HIS A 148 13.96 -0.19 12.16
C HIS A 148 14.36 0.39 10.81
N ALA A 149 13.86 1.59 10.55
CA ALA A 149 13.70 2.12 9.20
C ALA A 149 15.01 2.12 8.42
N GLN A 150 16.08 2.68 8.99
CA GLN A 150 17.40 2.78 8.35
C GLN A 150 18.31 1.56 8.58
N GLU A 151 17.93 0.62 9.44
CA GLU A 151 18.68 -0.63 9.65
C GLU A 151 18.20 -1.77 8.75
N MET A 152 17.14 -1.55 7.97
CA MET A 152 16.58 -2.49 6.98
C MET A 152 16.09 -3.80 7.61
N PHE A 153 15.42 -3.72 8.76
CA PHE A 153 14.71 -4.88 9.30
C PHE A 153 13.40 -4.51 9.98
N ILE A 154 12.50 -5.50 10.01
CA ILE A 154 11.27 -5.45 10.77
C ILE A 154 11.48 -6.25 12.04
N ALA A 155 11.40 -5.60 13.19
CA ALA A 155 11.45 -6.26 14.48
C ALA A 155 10.09 -6.88 14.80
N ILE A 156 10.09 -8.08 15.36
CA ILE A 156 8.89 -8.75 15.87
C ILE A 156 8.96 -8.76 17.38
N TYR A 157 7.96 -8.15 18.03
CA TYR A 157 7.80 -8.16 19.49
C TYR A 157 6.57 -8.96 19.89
N THR A 158 6.58 -9.51 21.11
CA THR A 158 5.39 -10.11 21.72
C THR A 158 5.07 -9.48 23.07
N SER A 159 3.78 -9.47 23.43
CA SER A 159 3.30 -8.97 24.72
C SER A 159 2.07 -9.72 25.20
N GLN A 160 1.92 -9.84 26.52
CA GLN A 160 0.70 -10.33 27.16
C GLN A 160 -0.30 -9.20 27.48
N ASN A 161 0.13 -7.94 27.48
CA ASN A 161 -0.66 -6.84 28.06
C ASN A 161 -0.54 -5.50 27.31
N LEU A 162 0.00 -5.50 26.09
CA LEU A 162 0.26 -4.31 25.25
C LEU A 162 1.24 -3.27 25.84
N LYS A 163 1.74 -3.49 27.07
CA LYS A 163 2.60 -2.54 27.80
C LYS A 163 4.04 -3.01 27.88
N GLN A 164 4.24 -4.29 28.16
CA GLN A 164 5.55 -4.92 28.27
C GLN A 164 5.81 -5.75 27.02
N TRP A 165 6.81 -5.37 26.24
CA TRP A 165 7.13 -6.01 24.98
C TRP A 165 8.50 -6.68 25.06
N THR A 166 8.61 -7.86 24.44
CA THR A 166 9.88 -8.59 24.28
C THR A 166 10.13 -8.81 22.80
N GLU A 167 11.28 -8.37 22.30
CA GLU A 167 11.71 -8.67 20.93
C GLU A 167 12.00 -10.16 20.81
N VAL A 168 11.40 -10.82 19.82
CA VAL A 168 11.51 -12.28 19.62
C VAL A 168 12.21 -12.66 18.33
N SER A 169 12.18 -11.80 17.31
CA SER A 169 12.92 -12.02 16.06
C SER A 169 13.06 -10.74 15.25
N ARG A 170 13.81 -10.84 14.13
CA ARG A 170 13.93 -9.80 13.10
C ARG A 170 13.77 -10.41 11.72
N PHE A 171 13.03 -9.74 10.84
CA PHE A 171 12.98 -10.03 9.41
C PHE A 171 13.86 -9.01 8.67
N THR A 172 15.07 -9.43 8.30
CA THR A 172 16.19 -8.54 8.01
C THR A 172 16.59 -8.57 6.55
N ARG A 173 16.63 -7.39 5.91
CA ARG A 173 17.19 -7.16 4.57
C ARG A 173 16.59 -8.04 3.46
N HIS A 174 15.27 -8.22 3.47
CA HIS A 174 14.55 -8.96 2.42
C HIS A 174 14.03 -8.05 1.31
N GLY A 175 14.08 -8.54 0.08
CA GLY A 175 13.66 -7.80 -1.10
C GLY A 175 14.36 -6.46 -1.30
N PHE A 176 13.62 -5.44 -1.71
CA PHE A 176 14.19 -4.12 -1.95
C PHE A 176 14.45 -3.43 -0.61
N THR A 177 15.70 -3.31 -0.20
CA THR A 177 16.08 -2.62 1.05
C THR A 177 16.18 -1.10 0.85
N GLN A 178 16.78 -0.68 -0.27
CA GLN A 178 17.09 0.70 -0.62
C GLN A 178 17.42 1.61 0.57
N LEU A 179 16.57 2.58 0.95
CA LEU A 179 16.92 3.58 1.98
C LEU A 179 16.20 3.41 3.31
N GLN A 180 14.90 3.08 3.33
CA GLN A 180 14.13 2.90 4.56
C GLN A 180 13.00 1.88 4.39
N TYR A 181 12.82 1.03 5.41
CA TYR A 181 11.58 0.30 5.62
C TYR A 181 10.61 1.11 6.46
N GLU A 182 9.34 1.11 6.07
CA GLU A 182 8.25 1.80 6.75
C GLU A 182 7.00 0.91 6.72
N CYS A 183 6.03 1.23 7.57
CA CYS A 183 4.70 0.62 7.61
C CYS A 183 4.66 -0.90 7.37
N PRO A 184 5.34 -1.71 8.21
CA PRO A 184 5.26 -3.16 8.12
C PRO A 184 3.87 -3.66 8.52
N GLY A 185 3.39 -4.71 7.86
CA GLY A 185 2.15 -5.37 8.19
C GLY A 185 2.29 -6.89 8.16
N LEU A 186 1.90 -7.57 9.23
CA LEU A 186 1.79 -9.03 9.28
C LEU A 186 0.32 -9.42 9.28
N GLN A 187 -0.13 -10.12 8.24
CA GLN A 187 -1.53 -10.49 8.06
C GLN A 187 -1.68 -11.94 7.60
N ARG A 188 -2.69 -12.63 8.13
CA ARG A 188 -3.14 -13.93 7.60
C ARG A 188 -4.08 -13.68 6.43
N VAL A 189 -3.79 -14.27 5.28
CA VAL A 189 -4.51 -14.03 4.02
C VAL A 189 -5.08 -15.34 3.48
N PRO A 190 -6.36 -15.37 3.06
CA PRO A 190 -6.99 -16.58 2.53
C PRO A 190 -6.40 -17.00 1.18
N ILE A 191 -6.29 -18.31 0.95
CA ILE A 191 -5.86 -18.90 -0.31
C ILE A 191 -7.09 -19.21 -1.19
N ARG A 192 -7.09 -18.68 -2.41
CA ARG A 192 -8.08 -19.01 -3.42
C ARG A 192 -7.47 -19.95 -4.44
N ARG A 193 -7.85 -21.23 -4.37
CA ARG A 193 -7.50 -22.19 -5.42
C ARG A 193 -8.35 -21.92 -6.65
N ARG A 194 -7.70 -21.57 -7.76
CA ARG A 194 -8.38 -21.61 -9.06
C ARG A 194 -8.74 -23.06 -9.34
N ASN A 195 -10.03 -23.38 -9.36
CA ASN A 195 -10.48 -24.69 -9.81
C ASN A 195 -9.98 -24.86 -11.26
N ALA A 196 -9.20 -25.91 -11.52
CA ALA A 196 -8.67 -26.23 -12.85
C ALA A 196 -9.75 -26.62 -13.88
N THR A 197 -11.01 -26.25 -13.66
CA THR A 197 -12.18 -26.65 -14.46
C THR A 197 -13.18 -25.49 -14.52
N SER A 198 -12.93 -24.53 -15.41
CA SER A 198 -13.98 -23.72 -16.04
C SER A 198 -13.81 -23.63 -17.56
N SER A 199 -13.07 -24.58 -18.16
CA SER A 199 -13.12 -24.90 -19.58
C SER A 199 -14.12 -26.03 -19.87
N SER A 200 -15.37 -25.85 -19.48
CA SER A 200 -16.46 -26.70 -19.99
C SER A 200 -17.76 -25.92 -20.00
N GLY A 201 -18.25 -25.62 -21.20
CA GLY A 201 -19.40 -24.79 -21.45
C GLY A 201 -20.67 -25.27 -20.75
N SER A 202 -21.45 -24.30 -20.27
CA SER A 202 -22.84 -24.50 -19.88
C SER A 202 -23.70 -24.68 -21.13
N SER A 203 -23.78 -25.90 -21.64
CA SER A 203 -24.93 -26.29 -22.47
C SER A 203 -26.10 -26.60 -21.54
N GLY A 204 -27.09 -25.72 -21.49
CA GLY A 204 -28.38 -26.03 -20.90
C GLY A 204 -29.03 -27.19 -21.67
N SER A 205 -29.52 -28.20 -20.94
CA SER A 205 -30.61 -29.01 -21.44
C SER A 205 -31.50 -29.53 -20.32
N SER A 206 -32.77 -29.31 -20.59
CA SER A 206 -34.00 -29.76 -19.96
C SER A 206 -33.99 -31.19 -19.40
N GLY A 207 -34.77 -31.37 -18.35
CA GLY A 207 -34.94 -32.62 -17.62
C GLY A 207 -35.43 -33.80 -18.46
N GLY A 208 -35.06 -34.98 -17.98
CA GLY A 208 -35.48 -36.27 -18.49
C GLY A 208 -34.92 -37.38 -17.59
N SER A 209 -35.63 -37.66 -16.51
CA SER A 209 -35.38 -38.83 -15.66
C SER A 209 -35.52 -40.10 -16.47
N SER A 210 -34.48 -40.93 -16.53
CA SER A 210 -34.66 -42.37 -16.68
C SER A 210 -33.50 -43.14 -16.06
N ASN A 211 -33.92 -44.10 -15.24
CA ASN A 211 -33.16 -45.01 -14.41
C ASN A 211 -32.55 -46.10 -15.32
N SER A 212 -31.24 -46.36 -15.25
CA SER A 212 -30.72 -47.70 -15.57
C SER A 212 -29.35 -47.95 -14.94
N SER A 213 -29.22 -49.20 -14.54
CA SER A 213 -28.30 -49.81 -13.61
C SER A 213 -26.90 -50.10 -14.16
N MET A 214 -25.92 -50.01 -13.24
CA MET A 214 -24.76 -50.89 -13.05
C MET A 214 -24.28 -51.74 -14.23
N SER A 215 -23.01 -51.55 -14.61
CA SER A 215 -22.04 -52.66 -14.52
C SER A 215 -20.60 -52.12 -14.46
N SER A 216 -19.87 -52.66 -13.50
CA SER A 216 -18.45 -52.46 -13.25
C SER A 216 -17.61 -53.32 -14.20
N SER A 217 -16.48 -52.79 -14.65
CA SER A 217 -15.33 -53.62 -14.98
C SER A 217 -14.03 -52.88 -14.69
N SER A 218 -13.34 -53.40 -13.67
CA SER A 218 -11.97 -53.10 -13.29
C SER A 218 -11.00 -53.67 -14.32
N SER A 219 -10.01 -52.89 -14.73
CA SER A 219 -8.75 -53.45 -15.22
C SER A 219 -7.58 -52.57 -14.80
N SER A 220 -6.50 -53.26 -14.47
CA SER A 220 -5.40 -52.85 -13.61
C SER A 220 -4.09 -52.67 -14.38
N ALA A 221 -3.34 -51.62 -14.01
CA ALA A 221 -1.87 -51.48 -14.05
C ALA A 221 -1.17 -51.42 -15.45
N PRO A 222 0.07 -50.88 -15.59
CA PRO A 222 1.05 -50.62 -14.53
C PRO A 222 1.80 -49.27 -14.55
N SER A 223 2.28 -48.93 -13.36
CA SER A 223 3.32 -47.97 -13.01
C SER A 223 4.70 -48.34 -13.59
N SER A 224 5.43 -47.34 -14.09
CA SER A 224 6.89 -47.42 -14.30
C SER A 224 7.60 -46.32 -13.48
N PRO A 225 8.77 -46.60 -12.88
CA PRO A 225 9.46 -45.72 -11.95
C PRO A 225 10.41 -44.76 -12.68
N VAL A 226 10.54 -43.53 -12.20
CA VAL A 226 11.66 -42.65 -12.59
C VAL A 226 12.60 -42.49 -11.40
N SER A 227 13.83 -42.90 -11.64
CA SER A 227 14.99 -42.92 -10.76
C SER A 227 15.60 -41.54 -10.54
N THR A 228 16.07 -41.33 -9.32
CA THR A 228 17.03 -40.32 -8.87
C THR A 228 18.44 -40.51 -9.46
N ALA A 229 19.01 -39.45 -10.03
CA ALA A 229 20.45 -39.14 -10.22
C ALA A 229 20.56 -38.06 -11.32
N SER A 230 21.33 -36.98 -11.27
CA SER A 230 22.33 -36.48 -10.33
C SER A 230 22.55 -35.00 -10.63
N ALA A 231 22.84 -34.22 -9.59
CA ALA A 231 23.51 -32.95 -9.68
C ALA A 231 24.95 -33.16 -10.19
N SER A 232 25.37 -32.40 -11.22
CA SER A 232 26.73 -31.87 -11.43
C SER A 232 26.92 -31.48 -12.90
N LEU A 233 26.83 -30.19 -13.23
CA LEU A 233 27.51 -29.56 -14.38
C LEU A 233 27.19 -28.05 -14.39
N ALA A 234 27.76 -27.33 -13.43
CA ALA A 234 27.82 -25.86 -13.47
C ALA A 234 29.23 -25.42 -13.06
N ARG A 235 30.19 -25.57 -13.99
CA ARG A 235 31.47 -24.86 -13.94
C ARG A 235 32.16 -24.92 -15.30
N ARG A 236 31.94 -23.90 -16.12
CA ARG A 236 32.85 -23.33 -17.16
C ARG A 236 32.02 -22.56 -18.19
N GLN A 237 32.09 -21.23 -18.15
CA GLN A 237 32.48 -20.38 -19.27
C GLN A 237 32.19 -18.92 -18.89
N ALA A 238 33.24 -18.24 -18.42
CA ALA A 238 33.32 -16.78 -18.36
C ALA A 238 34.72 -16.41 -18.86
N SER A 239 34.83 -16.16 -20.16
CA SER A 239 35.93 -15.39 -20.75
C SER A 239 35.58 -15.10 -22.21
N THR A 240 36.06 -13.95 -22.70
CA THR A 240 36.02 -13.43 -24.09
C THR A 240 34.71 -12.76 -24.54
N LEU A 241 34.66 -11.43 -24.44
CA LEU A 241 34.76 -10.52 -25.60
C LEU A 241 34.64 -9.05 -25.15
N VAL A 242 35.76 -8.34 -25.19
CA VAL A 242 35.84 -6.87 -25.26
C VAL A 242 36.54 -6.56 -26.57
N SER A 243 35.85 -5.92 -27.51
CA SER A 243 36.38 -4.86 -28.38
C SER A 243 35.38 -4.49 -29.48
N GLY A 244 35.09 -3.20 -29.60
CA GLY A 244 34.76 -2.58 -30.88
C GLY A 244 33.37 -1.96 -30.98
N ALA A 245 33.26 -0.67 -30.63
CA ALA A 245 32.57 0.34 -31.44
C ALA A 245 32.65 1.72 -30.76
N SER A 246 33.48 2.61 -31.31
CA SER A 246 33.40 4.05 -31.07
C SER A 246 33.69 4.75 -32.40
N SER A 247 32.67 5.33 -33.03
CA SER A 247 32.76 6.53 -33.89
C SER A 247 31.39 6.87 -34.49
N LEU A 248 31.22 8.17 -34.82
CA LEU A 248 30.07 8.86 -35.44
C LEU A 248 29.07 9.35 -34.38
N PHE A 249 29.02 10.64 -34.00
CA PHE A 249 28.73 11.78 -34.87
C PHE A 249 29.23 13.11 -34.27
N SER A 250 29.72 14.00 -35.13
CA SER A 250 30.05 15.39 -34.85
C SER A 250 29.28 16.30 -35.80
N GLY A 251 28.79 17.44 -35.30
CA GLY A 251 28.30 18.59 -36.08
C GLY A 251 26.96 19.10 -35.53
N ALA A 252 26.74 20.39 -35.27
CA ALA A 252 27.56 21.58 -35.45
C ALA A 252 27.00 22.77 -34.63
N SER A 253 27.92 23.62 -34.16
CA SER A 253 27.94 25.10 -34.13
C SER A 253 26.74 25.96 -33.67
N SER A 254 26.98 26.84 -32.69
CA SER A 254 27.21 28.30 -32.86
C SER A 254 27.24 29.00 -31.47
N VAL A 255 28.34 29.63 -31.02
CA VAL A 255 28.75 31.05 -31.17
C VAL A 255 27.71 31.99 -30.49
N VAL A 256 27.98 32.75 -29.41
CA VAL A 256 28.78 33.99 -29.30
C VAL A 256 29.00 34.35 -27.81
N ARG A 257 30.18 34.88 -27.44
CA ARG A 257 30.43 35.71 -26.23
C ARG A 257 30.54 37.19 -26.62
N PRO A 258 30.31 38.11 -25.67
CA PRO A 258 31.25 39.23 -25.41
C PRO A 258 31.66 39.23 -23.91
N SER A 259 32.95 39.29 -23.51
CA SER A 259 33.79 40.50 -23.26
C SER A 259 33.11 41.56 -22.39
N ALA A 260 33.66 42.12 -21.30
CA ALA A 260 35.05 42.49 -21.01
C ALA A 260 35.28 42.80 -19.50
N SER A 261 36.56 42.79 -19.09
CA SER A 261 37.31 43.73 -18.20
C SER A 261 36.65 44.29 -16.92
N SER A 262 37.29 44.45 -15.75
CA SER A 262 38.68 44.84 -15.43
C SER A 262 38.87 44.94 -13.89
N ALA A 263 40.14 44.91 -13.47
CA ALA A 263 40.76 45.54 -12.28
C ALA A 263 40.50 44.92 -10.90
N MET A 264 41.49 44.30 -10.25
CA MET A 264 42.62 44.89 -9.50
C MET A 264 42.20 45.80 -8.32
N SER A 265 42.43 45.36 -7.08
CA SER A 265 43.62 45.76 -6.29
C SER A 265 43.47 45.41 -4.80
N SER A 266 44.60 45.04 -4.19
CA SER A 266 45.07 45.28 -2.80
C SER A 266 44.11 45.00 -1.61
N GLY A 267 44.53 44.37 -0.52
CA GLY A 267 45.86 44.00 -0.05
C GLY A 267 45.84 43.84 1.47
N SER A 268 46.89 43.19 1.99
CA SER A 268 47.41 43.24 3.37
C SER A 268 46.55 42.68 4.53
N ARG A 269 47.10 42.17 5.64
CA ARG A 269 48.35 41.50 6.06
C ARG A 269 48.18 41.26 7.58
N ALA A 270 48.84 40.22 8.12
CA ALA A 270 49.28 40.05 9.51
C ALA A 270 48.22 39.63 10.56
N SER A 271 48.32 38.40 11.12
CA SER A 271 49.12 37.96 12.31
C SER A 271 48.26 38.00 13.58
N SER A 272 48.11 36.95 14.40
CA SER A 272 49.12 36.42 15.32
C SER A 272 48.41 35.37 16.23
N THR A 273 48.97 34.16 16.36
CA THR A 273 49.64 33.56 17.55
C THR A 273 48.76 33.03 18.71
N GLY A 274 49.08 31.80 19.12
CA GLY A 274 48.82 31.23 20.46
C GLY A 274 48.21 29.82 20.40
N SER A 275 48.97 28.71 20.32
CA SER A 275 49.62 27.93 21.43
C SER A 275 48.62 27.46 22.51
N ALA A 276 48.59 26.24 23.03
CA ALA A 276 49.28 24.98 22.77
C ALA A 276 48.59 23.86 23.61
N SER A 277 48.60 22.63 23.09
CA SER A 277 48.82 21.34 23.78
C SER A 277 48.36 21.10 25.23
N SER A 278 47.68 19.96 25.46
CA SER A 278 48.35 18.78 26.06
C SER A 278 47.45 17.54 26.09
N SER A 279 48.10 16.41 25.83
CA SER A 279 47.59 15.05 25.76
C SER A 279 47.83 14.32 27.08
N SER A 280 47.07 13.28 27.40
CA SER A 280 47.64 11.96 27.81
C SER A 280 46.56 10.89 28.00
N MET A 281 46.92 9.70 27.50
CA MET A 281 46.27 8.40 27.70
C MET A 281 46.66 7.80 29.07
N ILE A 282 45.90 6.81 29.58
CA ILE A 282 46.32 5.39 29.74
C ILE A 282 45.26 4.58 30.52
N SER A 283 45.23 3.30 30.14
CA SER A 283 44.40 2.12 30.44
C SER A 283 44.27 1.58 31.87
N SER A 284 43.27 0.68 32.04
CA SER A 284 43.22 -0.64 32.75
C SER A 284 41.84 -0.77 33.43
N GLY A 285 41.04 -1.86 33.41
CA GLY A 285 41.26 -3.30 33.28
C GLY A 285 40.96 -3.95 34.65
N SER A 286 39.85 -4.68 34.83
CA SER A 286 39.65 -5.79 35.80
C SER A 286 38.20 -6.33 35.86
N SER A 287 38.12 -7.64 35.96
CA SER A 287 36.98 -8.56 36.16
C SER A 287 36.38 -8.58 37.58
N MET A 288 35.12 -9.04 37.73
CA MET A 288 34.70 -9.88 38.87
C MET A 288 33.44 -10.71 38.54
N ALA A 289 33.40 -11.92 39.09
CA ALA A 289 32.38 -12.96 38.92
C ALA A 289 31.66 -13.29 40.24
N SER A 290 30.60 -14.11 40.13
CA SER A 290 29.76 -14.77 41.18
C SER A 290 28.64 -13.88 41.76
N ALA A 291 27.41 -14.37 42.02
CA ALA A 291 27.02 -15.70 42.45
C ALA A 291 25.59 -16.12 42.01
N SER A 292 25.44 -17.44 41.95
CA SER A 292 24.21 -18.22 41.82
C SER A 292 23.36 -18.25 43.10
N SER A 293 22.03 -18.33 42.96
CA SER A 293 21.18 -19.04 43.93
C SER A 293 20.05 -19.79 43.22
N THR A 294 20.10 -21.11 43.35
CA THR A 294 19.01 -22.06 43.12
C THR A 294 18.06 -22.09 44.31
N ALA A 295 16.76 -22.05 44.08
CA ALA A 295 15.77 -22.61 44.99
C ALA A 295 14.57 -23.15 44.19
N SER A 296 14.49 -24.47 44.15
CA SER A 296 13.34 -25.28 43.78
C SER A 296 12.28 -25.26 44.89
N SER A 297 11.01 -25.11 44.55
CA SER A 297 9.92 -25.68 45.36
C SER A 297 8.73 -26.04 44.48
N ALA A 298 8.15 -27.19 44.83
CA ALA A 298 7.16 -27.94 44.09
C ALA A 298 5.73 -27.36 44.19
N MET A 299 4.89 -27.84 43.28
CA MET A 299 3.43 -27.65 43.19
C MET A 299 2.68 -27.89 44.50
N PRO A 300 1.42 -27.43 44.55
CA PRO A 300 0.35 -28.43 44.56
C PRO A 300 -0.71 -28.20 43.46
N SER A 301 -1.19 -29.33 42.95
CA SER A 301 -2.37 -29.50 42.12
C SER A 301 -3.66 -29.10 42.85
N SER A 302 -4.53 -28.33 42.20
CA SER A 302 -5.97 -28.36 42.47
C SER A 302 -6.77 -28.12 41.19
N THR A 303 -7.63 -29.09 40.91
CA THR A 303 -8.62 -29.24 39.84
C THR A 303 -9.76 -28.21 39.86
N SER A 304 -10.44 -28.12 38.70
CA SER A 304 -11.80 -27.59 38.43
C SER A 304 -11.87 -26.08 38.09
N THR A 305 -12.55 -25.59 37.05
CA THR A 305 -13.56 -26.12 36.12
C THR A 305 -13.46 -25.37 34.79
N GLY A 306 -13.37 -26.10 33.67
CA GLY A 306 -13.51 -25.55 32.32
C GLY A 306 -15.00 -25.37 31.95
N GLY A 307 -15.34 -24.20 31.42
CA GLY A 307 -16.64 -23.89 30.85
C GLY A 307 -16.47 -23.39 29.42
N ALA A 308 -16.21 -24.32 28.49
CA ALA A 308 -16.49 -24.12 27.08
C ALA A 308 -17.90 -24.66 26.83
N ALA A 309 -18.80 -23.84 26.30
CA ALA A 309 -20.11 -24.27 25.85
C ALA A 309 -20.39 -23.70 24.47
N GLY A 310 -20.16 -24.53 23.46
CA GLY A 310 -20.81 -24.43 22.16
C GLY A 310 -22.21 -25.04 22.22
N GLY A 311 -23.06 -24.67 21.25
CA GLY A 311 -24.31 -25.33 20.95
C GLY A 311 -24.33 -25.72 19.47
N SER A 312 -23.96 -26.97 19.18
CA SER A 312 -24.24 -27.64 17.91
C SER A 312 -25.24 -28.76 18.20
N SER A 313 -26.42 -28.70 17.60
CA SER A 313 -27.39 -29.79 17.57
C SER A 313 -27.30 -30.49 16.22
N GLY A 314 -27.11 -31.81 16.26
CA GLY A 314 -26.97 -32.65 15.09
C GLY A 314 -28.26 -32.77 14.28
N GLY A 315 -28.16 -32.42 13.00
CA GLY A 315 -29.05 -32.83 11.92
C GLY A 315 -28.19 -33.32 10.77
N ASN A 316 -28.42 -34.54 10.32
CA ASN A 316 -27.66 -35.20 9.27
C ASN A 316 -27.83 -34.46 7.92
N SER A 317 -26.86 -33.64 7.55
CA SER A 317 -26.71 -33.11 6.19
C SER A 317 -25.22 -33.12 5.83
N SER A 318 -24.88 -33.90 4.82
CA SER A 318 -23.57 -33.93 4.19
C SER A 318 -23.30 -32.59 3.52
N SER A 319 -22.73 -31.63 4.25
CA SER A 319 -22.17 -30.41 3.70
C SER A 319 -20.66 -30.59 3.53
N ASN A 320 -20.22 -30.43 2.28
CA ASN A 320 -18.82 -30.48 1.90
C ASN A 320 -18.15 -29.18 2.39
N SER A 321 -17.75 -29.15 3.66
CA SER A 321 -16.98 -28.05 4.25
C SER A 321 -15.53 -28.15 3.76
N SER A 322 -15.20 -27.48 2.67
CA SER A 322 -13.79 -27.23 2.34
C SER A 322 -13.23 -26.28 3.40
N SER A 323 -12.32 -26.75 4.25
CA SER A 323 -11.55 -25.86 5.13
C SER A 323 -10.87 -24.80 4.28
N GLN A 324 -11.13 -23.52 4.58
CA GLN A 324 -10.44 -22.42 3.90
C GLN A 324 -8.98 -22.43 4.35
N ASP A 325 -8.07 -22.49 3.39
CA ASP A 325 -6.63 -22.46 3.67
C ASP A 325 -6.11 -21.03 3.68
N PHE A 326 -5.03 -20.81 4.43
CA PHE A 326 -4.43 -19.49 4.63
C PHE A 326 -2.91 -19.58 4.56
N ALA A 327 -2.25 -18.47 4.25
CA ALA A 327 -0.84 -18.26 4.54
C ALA A 327 -0.62 -16.86 5.12
N TRP A 328 0.58 -16.59 5.62
CA TRP A 328 0.96 -15.30 6.17
C TRP A 328 1.59 -14.42 5.11
N VAL A 329 1.31 -13.12 5.18
CA VAL A 329 1.92 -12.10 4.35
C VAL A 329 2.63 -11.09 5.24
N MET A 330 3.91 -10.85 4.95
CA MET A 330 4.68 -9.71 5.46
C MET A 330 4.69 -8.62 4.39
N TRP A 331 3.95 -7.55 4.65
CA TRP A 331 3.87 -6.33 3.84
C TRP A 331 4.88 -5.33 4.36
N ILE A 332 5.63 -4.65 3.48
CA ILE A 332 6.63 -3.64 3.87
C ILE A 332 6.56 -2.49 2.88
N SER A 333 6.41 -1.27 3.38
CA SER A 333 6.51 -0.06 2.58
C SER A 333 7.97 0.40 2.50
N ILE A 334 8.40 0.98 1.37
CA ILE A 334 9.76 1.47 1.16
C ILE A 334 9.70 2.94 0.72
N ASN A 335 10.41 3.81 1.43
CA ASN A 335 10.56 5.20 1.01
C ASN A 335 11.77 5.91 1.67
N PRO A 336 12.56 6.69 0.92
CA PRO A 336 12.65 6.68 -0.54
C PRO A 336 13.37 5.41 -1.04
N GLY A 337 13.47 5.27 -2.35
CA GLY A 337 14.10 4.10 -2.96
C GLY A 337 13.10 3.11 -3.56
N ALA A 338 11.99 3.62 -4.05
CA ALA A 338 11.13 2.98 -5.01
C ALA A 338 11.92 2.38 -6.19
N PRO A 339 11.79 1.12 -6.69
CA PRO A 339 12.31 0.80 -8.03
C PRO A 339 11.66 1.67 -9.13
N LEU A 340 10.43 2.14 -8.92
CA LEU A 340 9.73 3.12 -9.77
C LEU A 340 10.04 4.59 -9.39
N GLY A 341 10.96 4.81 -8.45
CA GLY A 341 11.24 6.08 -7.80
C GLY A 341 10.29 6.38 -6.64
N GLY A 342 10.79 7.05 -5.61
CA GLY A 342 9.97 7.49 -4.48
C GLY A 342 9.55 6.35 -3.57
N SER A 343 8.25 6.17 -3.42
CA SER A 343 7.64 5.24 -2.47
C SER A 343 6.85 4.10 -3.15
N ILE A 344 6.86 2.90 -2.56
CA ILE A 344 6.03 1.75 -2.99
C ILE A 344 5.84 0.77 -1.82
N THR A 345 4.94 -0.19 -2.01
CA THR A 345 4.81 -1.38 -1.17
C THR A 345 5.43 -2.62 -1.83
N GLN A 346 6.18 -3.41 -1.05
CA GLN A 346 6.52 -4.80 -1.37
C GLN A 346 5.86 -5.78 -0.38
N TYR A 347 5.78 -7.07 -0.74
CA TYR A 347 5.30 -8.11 0.15
C TYR A 347 6.03 -9.44 -0.02
N PHE A 348 5.93 -10.28 1.00
CA PHE A 348 6.44 -11.65 1.06
C PHE A 348 5.35 -12.58 1.56
N VAL A 349 5.21 -13.76 0.93
CA VAL A 349 4.27 -14.80 1.35
C VAL A 349 5.05 -15.88 2.10
N GLY A 350 4.52 -16.36 3.22
CA GLY A 350 5.24 -17.28 4.09
C GLY A 350 4.41 -17.88 5.22
N ASP A 351 5.13 -18.41 6.20
CA ASP A 351 4.56 -18.92 7.45
C ASP A 351 4.96 -18.02 8.64
N PHE A 352 4.11 -17.99 9.66
CA PHE A 352 4.39 -17.32 10.93
C PHE A 352 4.10 -18.24 12.11
N ASN A 353 5.15 -18.57 12.86
CA ASN A 353 5.08 -19.51 13.97
C ASN A 353 4.80 -18.85 15.34
N GLY A 354 4.46 -17.56 15.36
CA GLY A 354 4.26 -16.77 16.58
C GLY A 354 5.48 -15.97 17.04
N THR A 355 6.66 -16.24 16.46
CA THR A 355 7.87 -15.47 16.74
C THR A 355 8.62 -15.07 15.49
N HIS A 356 8.68 -15.94 14.48
CA HIS A 356 9.42 -15.72 13.24
C HIS A 356 8.50 -15.80 12.05
N PHE A 357 8.62 -14.85 11.13
CA PHE A 357 8.08 -14.96 9.78
C PHE A 357 9.12 -15.59 8.87
N THR A 358 8.75 -16.64 8.13
CA THR A 358 9.62 -17.33 7.18
C THR A 358 8.98 -17.29 5.80
N PRO A 359 9.53 -16.55 4.82
CA PRO A 359 8.97 -16.50 3.48
C PRO A 359 9.14 -17.85 2.78
N PHE A 360 8.22 -18.20 1.90
CA PHE A 360 8.29 -19.45 1.12
C PHE A 360 9.36 -19.40 0.03
N ASP A 361 9.70 -18.20 -0.44
CA ASP A 361 10.73 -17.94 -1.43
C ASP A 361 11.34 -16.54 -1.21
N ASP A 362 12.42 -16.24 -1.94
CA ASP A 362 13.12 -14.95 -1.86
C ASP A 362 12.67 -13.94 -2.93
N SER A 363 11.55 -14.20 -3.61
CA SER A 363 11.09 -13.33 -4.68
C SER A 363 10.52 -12.03 -4.13
N VAL A 364 10.81 -10.93 -4.82
CA VAL A 364 10.33 -9.61 -4.46
C VAL A 364 9.12 -9.30 -5.30
N LYS A 365 7.98 -9.07 -4.64
CA LYS A 365 6.73 -8.73 -5.31
C LYS A 365 6.24 -7.38 -4.80
N LEU A 366 5.84 -6.52 -5.72
CA LEU A 366 5.20 -5.24 -5.40
C LEU A 366 3.70 -5.47 -5.28
N ALA A 367 3.05 -4.80 -4.32
CA ALA A 367 1.58 -4.89 -4.17
C ALA A 367 0.83 -4.23 -5.33
N ASP A 368 1.53 -3.38 -6.07
CA ASP A 368 0.95 -2.53 -7.10
C ASP A 368 2.03 -2.23 -8.16
N PHE A 369 1.67 -2.29 -9.45
CA PHE A 369 2.59 -1.91 -10.54
C PHE A 369 2.49 -0.43 -10.91
N GLY A 370 1.48 0.26 -10.37
CA GLY A 370 1.41 1.72 -10.34
C GLY A 370 2.39 2.31 -9.33
N LYS A 371 2.48 3.64 -9.31
CA LYS A 371 3.43 4.36 -8.46
C LYS A 371 2.78 4.99 -7.21
N ASP A 372 1.45 5.07 -7.19
CA ASP A 372 0.69 5.82 -6.20
C ASP A 372 -0.02 4.86 -5.23
N ASN A 373 0.74 3.92 -4.65
CA ASN A 373 0.25 2.97 -3.63
C ASN A 373 1.30 2.79 -2.53
N TYR A 374 1.06 3.37 -1.35
CA TYR A 374 2.05 3.39 -0.28
C TYR A 374 1.41 3.36 1.12
N ALA A 375 2.18 2.92 2.13
CA ALA A 375 1.80 2.93 3.54
C ALA A 375 0.40 2.33 3.79
N GLY A 376 0.08 1.25 3.07
CA GLY A 376 -1.17 0.53 3.25
C GLY A 376 -1.18 -0.33 4.51
N GLN A 377 -2.36 -0.46 5.11
CA GLN A 377 -2.58 -1.34 6.24
C GLN A 377 -3.78 -2.26 6.00
N PHE A 378 -3.67 -3.47 6.55
CA PHE A 378 -4.81 -4.37 6.70
C PHE A 378 -5.65 -3.96 7.92
N PHE A 379 -6.96 -3.98 7.76
CA PHE A 379 -7.91 -3.75 8.83
C PHE A 379 -7.82 -4.87 9.87
N TYR A 380 -7.79 -4.49 11.15
CA TYR A 380 -7.93 -5.43 12.26
C TYR A 380 -9.38 -5.89 12.42
N ASN A 381 -9.59 -7.13 12.88
CA ASN A 381 -10.89 -7.71 13.23
C ASN A 381 -11.89 -7.89 12.06
N THR A 382 -11.39 -8.33 10.90
CA THR A 382 -12.20 -8.65 9.70
C THR A 382 -12.54 -10.14 9.55
N GLY A 383 -12.31 -10.95 10.59
CA GLY A 383 -12.49 -12.40 10.53
C GLY A 383 -11.51 -13.06 9.56
N ASP A 384 -12.02 -13.85 8.62
CA ASP A 384 -11.22 -14.56 7.62
C ASP A 384 -10.91 -13.72 6.36
N GLN A 385 -11.47 -12.51 6.26
CA GLN A 385 -11.18 -11.58 5.17
C GLN A 385 -9.90 -10.80 5.46
N ALA A 386 -9.11 -10.54 4.42
CA ALA A 386 -7.97 -9.62 4.49
C ALA A 386 -8.33 -8.34 3.71
N VAL A 387 -8.88 -7.35 4.39
CA VAL A 387 -9.25 -6.06 3.78
C VAL A 387 -8.17 -5.03 4.04
N SER A 388 -7.77 -4.26 3.02
CA SER A 388 -6.75 -3.21 3.15
C SER A 388 -7.13 -1.94 2.41
N MET A 389 -6.49 -0.84 2.81
CA MET A 389 -6.43 0.43 2.07
C MET A 389 -5.00 0.96 2.16
N ALA A 390 -4.61 1.78 1.19
CA ALA A 390 -3.31 2.41 1.11
C ALA A 390 -3.41 3.88 0.72
N TRP A 391 -2.45 4.69 1.15
CA TRP A 391 -2.34 6.09 0.72
C TRP A 391 -2.05 6.12 -0.77
N ALA A 392 -2.94 6.78 -1.52
CA ALA A 392 -2.88 6.87 -2.97
C ALA A 392 -2.10 8.11 -3.40
N SER A 393 -0.77 8.07 -3.21
CA SER A 393 0.14 9.09 -3.74
C SER A 393 1.59 8.60 -3.66
N ASN A 394 2.53 9.50 -3.95
CA ASN A 394 3.96 9.22 -3.86
C ASN A 394 4.72 10.37 -3.19
N TRP A 395 5.64 10.01 -2.27
CA TRP A 395 6.45 10.98 -1.53
C TRP A 395 7.30 11.92 -2.41
N GLN A 396 7.60 11.57 -3.67
CA GLN A 396 8.36 12.45 -4.57
C GLN A 396 7.60 13.69 -5.03
N TYR A 397 6.27 13.65 -5.03
CA TYR A 397 5.46 14.73 -5.61
C TYR A 397 4.21 15.11 -4.82
N THR A 398 3.84 14.36 -3.77
CA THR A 398 2.61 14.61 -3.02
C THR A 398 2.46 16.07 -2.57
N ASP A 399 3.52 16.70 -2.05
CA ASP A 399 3.49 18.10 -1.58
C ASP A 399 3.37 19.14 -2.70
N PHE A 400 3.34 18.71 -3.96
CA PHE A 400 3.33 19.57 -5.15
C PHE A 400 2.12 19.32 -6.05
N VAL A 401 1.31 18.30 -5.79
CA VAL A 401 0.11 18.03 -6.61
C VAL A 401 -0.88 19.20 -6.54
N PRO A 402 -1.67 19.43 -7.61
CA PRO A 402 -2.43 20.68 -7.78
C PRO A 402 -3.68 20.79 -6.90
N THR A 403 -4.07 19.73 -6.18
CA THR A 403 -5.28 19.72 -5.32
C THR A 403 -5.18 20.68 -4.14
N ALA A 404 -3.99 21.19 -3.79
CA ALA A 404 -3.85 22.21 -2.74
C ALA A 404 -4.68 23.47 -2.99
N ASN A 405 -5.02 23.77 -4.25
CA ASN A 405 -5.94 24.86 -4.59
C ASN A 405 -7.37 24.62 -4.06
N GLU A 406 -7.71 23.38 -3.75
CA GLU A 406 -8.96 22.95 -3.10
C GLU A 406 -8.80 22.82 -1.58
N LEU A 407 -7.67 23.27 -1.02
CA LEU A 407 -7.32 23.24 0.41
C LEU A 407 -7.10 21.83 0.99
N TRP A 408 -6.99 20.79 0.15
CA TRP A 408 -6.67 19.42 0.54
C TRP A 408 -5.59 18.79 -0.35
N ARG A 409 -4.88 17.78 0.18
CA ARG A 409 -3.99 16.93 -0.60
C ARG A 409 -4.11 15.47 -0.19
N SER A 410 -3.93 14.63 -1.20
CA SER A 410 -3.96 13.16 -1.16
C SER A 410 -5.32 12.53 -0.86
N ALA A 411 -5.47 11.30 -1.32
CA ALA A 411 -6.59 10.42 -1.04
C ALA A 411 -6.04 9.05 -0.62
N ASP A 412 -6.93 8.18 -0.13
CA ASP A 412 -6.64 6.75 -0.03
C ASP A 412 -7.14 6.05 -1.29
N SER A 413 -6.54 4.89 -1.56
CA SER A 413 -7.01 3.93 -2.57
C SER A 413 -8.37 3.34 -2.18
N LEU A 414 -9.00 2.67 -3.15
CA LEU A 414 -10.18 1.86 -2.89
C LEU A 414 -9.93 0.84 -1.76
N PRO A 415 -10.95 0.49 -0.97
CA PRO A 415 -10.85 -0.68 -0.11
C PRO A 415 -10.63 -1.92 -0.97
N ARG A 416 -9.63 -2.73 -0.62
CA ARG A 416 -9.26 -3.93 -1.36
C ARG A 416 -9.53 -5.19 -0.55
N ASN A 417 -10.14 -6.19 -1.18
CA ASN A 417 -10.18 -7.56 -0.70
C ASN A 417 -8.93 -8.30 -1.19
N ASN A 418 -8.19 -8.93 -0.28
CA ASN A 418 -6.91 -9.57 -0.59
C ASN A 418 -6.97 -11.08 -0.40
N TYR A 419 -6.38 -11.81 -1.33
CA TYR A 419 -6.27 -13.26 -1.26
C TYR A 419 -5.02 -13.75 -2.01
N LEU A 420 -4.59 -14.96 -1.71
CA LEU A 420 -3.43 -15.58 -2.34
C LEU A 420 -3.87 -16.49 -3.48
N VAL A 421 -3.29 -16.27 -4.65
CA VAL A 421 -3.40 -17.17 -5.81
C VAL A 421 -2.03 -17.68 -6.19
N GLU A 422 -1.97 -18.92 -6.68
CA GLU A 422 -0.76 -19.45 -7.28
C GLU A 422 -0.75 -19.08 -8.77
N ALA A 423 0.26 -18.33 -9.18
CA ALA A 423 0.49 -17.92 -10.56
C ALA A 423 1.62 -18.74 -11.18
N ASP A 424 1.39 -19.23 -12.41
CA ASP A 424 2.37 -20.06 -13.12
C ASP A 424 3.73 -19.33 -13.20
N ARG A 425 4.82 -20.04 -12.87
CA ARG A 425 6.21 -19.55 -12.83
C ARG A 425 6.52 -18.41 -11.84
N ILE A 426 5.52 -17.82 -11.20
CA ILE A 426 5.68 -16.70 -10.24
C ILE A 426 5.54 -17.19 -8.79
N GLY A 427 4.75 -18.24 -8.56
CA GLY A 427 4.44 -18.75 -7.23
C GLY A 427 3.25 -18.02 -6.61
N TRP A 428 3.25 -17.85 -5.29
CA TRP A 428 2.17 -17.16 -4.58
C TRP A 428 2.18 -15.66 -4.85
N VAL A 429 1.04 -15.15 -5.30
CA VAL A 429 0.77 -13.73 -5.57
C VAL A 429 -0.35 -13.27 -4.65
N LEU A 430 -0.16 -12.10 -4.03
CA LEU A 430 -1.22 -11.38 -3.34
C LEU A 430 -2.08 -10.68 -4.39
N ALA A 431 -3.23 -11.27 -4.69
CA ALA A 431 -4.26 -10.64 -5.48
C ALA A 431 -5.05 -9.66 -4.61
N SER A 432 -5.34 -8.48 -5.15
CA SER A 432 -6.04 -7.39 -4.46
C SER A 432 -7.10 -6.78 -5.39
N GLU A 433 -8.37 -7.08 -5.13
CA GLU A 433 -9.51 -6.61 -5.92
C GLU A 433 -10.35 -5.58 -5.15
N PRO A 434 -11.16 -4.72 -5.80
CA PRO A 434 -12.09 -3.82 -5.10
C PRO A 434 -13.03 -4.57 -4.14
N TYR A 435 -13.07 -4.14 -2.89
CA TYR A 435 -13.93 -4.72 -1.86
C TYR A 435 -15.40 -4.32 -2.08
N ASN A 436 -16.25 -5.25 -2.51
CA ASN A 436 -17.70 -5.05 -2.62
C ASN A 436 -18.12 -3.80 -3.44
N ILE A 437 -17.48 -3.57 -4.59
CA ILE A 437 -17.76 -2.42 -5.47
C ILE A 437 -19.23 -2.33 -5.92
N SER A 438 -19.98 -3.44 -5.87
CA SER A 438 -21.42 -3.46 -6.10
C SER A 438 -22.22 -2.58 -5.14
N ALA A 439 -21.71 -2.27 -3.95
CA ALA A 439 -22.38 -1.40 -2.98
C ALA A 439 -22.57 0.04 -3.48
N VAL A 440 -21.70 0.51 -4.37
CA VAL A 440 -21.72 1.87 -4.94
C VAL A 440 -22.02 1.91 -6.43
N ARG A 441 -22.28 0.75 -7.04
CA ARG A 441 -22.64 0.66 -8.45
C ARG A 441 -24.07 1.18 -8.64
N ASN A 442 -24.25 2.19 -9.50
CA ASN A 442 -25.57 2.68 -9.89
C ASN A 442 -26.00 1.99 -11.22
N SER A 443 -26.56 2.74 -12.17
CA SER A 443 -26.99 2.23 -13.47
C SER A 443 -25.81 2.02 -14.43
N SER A 444 -25.95 1.03 -15.32
CA SER A 444 -25.14 0.95 -16.52
C SER A 444 -25.24 2.26 -17.31
N ILE A 445 -24.11 2.73 -17.84
CA ILE A 445 -24.01 3.91 -18.70
C ILE A 445 -23.67 3.54 -20.14
N LEU A 446 -23.76 2.25 -20.48
CA LEU A 446 -23.60 1.79 -21.87
C LEU A 446 -24.69 2.41 -22.77
N PRO A 447 -24.35 2.76 -24.02
CA PRO A 447 -25.35 3.18 -25.00
C PRO A 447 -26.46 2.12 -25.15
N GLY A 448 -27.72 2.56 -25.06
CA GLY A 448 -28.88 1.67 -25.12
C GLY A 448 -29.29 1.05 -23.77
N GLY A 449 -28.56 1.30 -22.68
CA GLY A 449 -28.97 0.91 -21.33
C GLY A 449 -28.80 -0.58 -20.99
N ASN A 450 -28.08 -1.33 -21.82
CA ASN A 450 -27.76 -2.74 -21.54
C ASN A 450 -26.76 -2.87 -20.39
N GLU A 451 -26.82 -3.95 -19.61
CA GLU A 451 -25.83 -4.23 -18.56
C GLU A 451 -24.46 -4.60 -19.13
N THR A 452 -24.43 -5.31 -20.26
CA THR A 452 -23.19 -5.66 -20.96
C THR A 452 -23.35 -5.46 -22.46
N THR A 453 -22.24 -5.27 -23.16
CA THR A 453 -22.17 -5.26 -24.62
C THR A 453 -21.01 -6.11 -25.10
N SER A 454 -21.15 -6.69 -26.29
CA SER A 454 -20.00 -7.29 -26.97
C SER A 454 -19.00 -6.20 -27.35
N LEU A 455 -17.72 -6.49 -27.16
CA LEU A 455 -16.60 -5.61 -27.50
C LEU A 455 -15.70 -6.20 -28.59
N VAL A 456 -16.00 -7.40 -29.10
CA VAL A 456 -15.14 -8.11 -30.07
C VAL A 456 -14.94 -7.27 -31.33
N ASN A 457 -13.71 -6.82 -31.58
CA ASN A 457 -13.33 -5.97 -32.73
C ASN A 457 -14.22 -4.72 -32.87
N GLN A 458 -14.64 -4.16 -31.73
CA GLN A 458 -15.54 -3.02 -31.65
C GLN A 458 -15.03 -2.00 -30.64
N THR A 459 -15.57 -0.79 -30.75
CA THR A 459 -15.41 0.28 -29.77
C THR A 459 -16.76 0.56 -29.14
N VAL A 460 -16.80 0.63 -27.81
CA VAL A 460 -17.92 1.20 -27.07
C VAL A 460 -17.47 2.46 -26.34
N SER A 461 -18.33 3.46 -26.26
CA SER A 461 -18.05 4.69 -25.53
C SER A 461 -19.25 5.10 -24.69
N ALA A 462 -18.98 5.67 -23.52
CA ALA A 462 -19.98 6.20 -22.61
C ALA A 462 -19.57 7.61 -22.15
N ASP A 463 -20.56 8.49 -22.02
CA ASP A 463 -20.40 9.83 -21.44
C ASP A 463 -20.93 9.80 -20.01
N PHE A 464 -20.05 10.14 -19.06
CA PHE A 464 -20.37 10.16 -17.64
C PHE A 464 -20.36 11.58 -17.06
N SER A 465 -20.41 12.62 -17.90
CA SER A 465 -20.53 14.02 -17.45
C SER A 465 -21.75 14.29 -16.56
N ASN A 466 -22.80 13.49 -16.68
CA ASN A 466 -24.01 13.58 -15.86
C ASN A 466 -23.94 12.74 -14.57
N ILE A 467 -22.87 11.96 -14.36
CA ILE A 467 -22.68 11.20 -13.13
C ILE A 467 -22.15 12.15 -12.06
N THR A 468 -22.96 12.41 -11.03
CA THR A 468 -22.69 13.44 -10.02
C THR A 468 -21.38 13.23 -9.25
N SER A 469 -20.99 11.98 -9.01
CA SER A 469 -19.71 11.64 -8.36
C SER A 469 -18.50 11.99 -9.26
N GLY A 470 -18.69 12.03 -10.58
CA GLY A 470 -17.58 12.06 -11.54
C GLY A 470 -16.81 10.74 -11.61
N ALA A 471 -17.36 9.66 -11.03
CA ALA A 471 -16.70 8.37 -10.91
C ALA A 471 -17.41 7.26 -11.69
N ILE A 472 -16.63 6.35 -12.24
CA ILE A 472 -17.11 5.19 -13.00
C ILE A 472 -16.35 3.92 -12.61
N TYR A 473 -16.99 2.79 -12.83
CA TYR A 473 -16.38 1.46 -12.79
C TYR A 473 -16.69 0.75 -14.10
N PHE A 474 -15.70 0.06 -14.68
CA PHE A 474 -15.89 -0.78 -15.85
C PHE A 474 -15.30 -2.17 -15.62
N SER A 475 -15.83 -3.14 -16.37
CA SER A 475 -15.31 -4.50 -16.41
C SER A 475 -15.31 -5.02 -17.85
N VAL A 476 -14.31 -5.81 -18.20
CA VAL A 476 -14.17 -6.52 -19.46
C VAL A 476 -13.87 -7.98 -19.15
N ASN A 477 -14.79 -8.87 -19.51
CA ASN A 477 -14.62 -10.31 -19.37
C ASN A 477 -14.27 -10.92 -20.73
N ILE A 478 -13.23 -11.74 -20.75
CA ILE A 478 -12.64 -12.31 -21.96
C ILE A 478 -12.74 -13.83 -21.89
N THR A 479 -13.26 -14.44 -22.95
CA THR A 479 -13.24 -15.89 -23.17
C THR A 479 -12.71 -16.16 -24.56
N LEU A 480 -11.60 -16.89 -24.61
CA LEU A 480 -10.92 -17.26 -25.86
C LEU A 480 -11.21 -18.73 -26.21
N PRO A 481 -11.34 -19.07 -27.51
CA PRO A 481 -11.39 -20.46 -27.94
C PRO A 481 -10.15 -21.24 -27.50
N SER A 482 -10.30 -22.54 -27.26
CA SER A 482 -9.17 -23.41 -26.96
C SER A 482 -8.18 -23.46 -28.13
N ASN A 483 -6.88 -23.42 -27.84
CA ASN A 483 -5.79 -23.47 -28.84
C ASN A 483 -5.86 -22.36 -29.90
N VAL A 484 -6.42 -21.19 -29.55
CA VAL A 484 -6.48 -20.05 -30.46
C VAL A 484 -5.10 -19.43 -30.66
N THR A 485 -4.79 -19.05 -31.90
CA THR A 485 -3.67 -18.17 -32.21
C THR A 485 -4.16 -16.74 -32.16
N LEU A 486 -3.57 -15.92 -31.29
CA LEU A 486 -3.87 -14.49 -31.21
C LEU A 486 -3.07 -13.74 -32.26
N GLY A 487 -3.70 -12.78 -32.95
CA GLY A 487 -3.04 -11.91 -33.90
C GLY A 487 -2.02 -10.97 -33.23
N ASP A 488 -1.08 -10.44 -34.01
CA ASP A 488 0.02 -9.62 -33.51
C ASP A 488 -0.45 -8.29 -32.89
N TYR A 489 -1.67 -7.85 -33.18
CA TYR A 489 -2.25 -6.60 -32.69
C TYR A 489 -3.47 -6.84 -31.78
N ALA A 490 -3.73 -8.10 -31.40
CA ALA A 490 -4.84 -8.45 -30.54
C ALA A 490 -4.74 -7.67 -29.22
N SER A 491 -5.66 -6.74 -28.99
CA SER A 491 -5.53 -5.77 -27.89
C SER A 491 -6.87 -5.28 -27.35
N LEU A 492 -6.83 -4.78 -26.12
CA LEU A 492 -7.84 -3.92 -25.49
C LEU A 492 -7.21 -2.55 -25.26
N ASN A 493 -7.86 -1.49 -25.72
CA ASN A 493 -7.51 -0.10 -25.44
C ASN A 493 -8.61 0.57 -24.63
N MET A 494 -8.20 1.38 -23.66
CA MET A 494 -9.05 2.11 -22.73
C MET A 494 -8.63 3.56 -22.76
N THR A 495 -9.58 4.47 -22.99
CA THR A 495 -9.32 5.91 -23.08
C THR A 495 -10.35 6.68 -22.26
N LEU A 496 -9.87 7.45 -21.29
CA LEU A 496 -10.65 8.46 -20.58
C LEU A 496 -10.30 9.83 -21.14
N THR A 497 -11.30 10.61 -21.58
CA THR A 497 -11.08 11.87 -22.32
C THR A 497 -11.89 13.01 -21.73
N SER A 498 -11.27 14.19 -21.64
CA SER A 498 -11.96 15.46 -21.43
C SER A 498 -12.57 15.95 -22.72
N ALA A 499 -13.89 16.14 -22.75
CA ALA A 499 -14.60 16.66 -23.92
C ALA A 499 -14.23 18.12 -24.25
N SER A 500 -13.72 18.88 -23.29
CA SER A 500 -13.41 20.31 -23.46
C SER A 500 -11.94 20.59 -23.79
N SER A 501 -11.01 19.80 -23.26
CA SER A 501 -9.56 20.03 -23.43
C SER A 501 -8.85 18.98 -24.29
N ASN A 502 -9.56 17.90 -24.67
CA ASN A 502 -9.02 16.71 -25.35
C ASN A 502 -7.84 16.03 -24.61
N GLU A 503 -7.62 16.38 -23.34
CA GLU A 503 -6.71 15.64 -22.46
C GLU A 503 -7.25 14.23 -22.27
N ASN A 504 -6.34 13.29 -22.09
CA ASN A 504 -6.71 11.90 -21.88
C ASN A 504 -5.78 11.17 -20.92
N LEU A 505 -6.35 10.15 -20.30
CA LEU A 505 -5.66 9.04 -19.69
C LEU A 505 -5.89 7.82 -20.59
N THR A 506 -4.84 7.08 -20.88
CA THR A 506 -4.94 5.84 -21.67
C THR A 506 -4.41 4.65 -20.89
N ALA A 507 -4.99 3.50 -21.13
CA ALA A 507 -4.54 2.22 -20.59
C ALA A 507 -4.89 1.11 -21.59
N GLY A 508 -4.31 -0.06 -21.42
CA GLY A 508 -4.63 -1.17 -22.30
C GLY A 508 -4.06 -2.51 -21.87
N TYR A 509 -4.31 -3.49 -22.73
CA TYR A 509 -3.80 -4.85 -22.62
C TYR A 509 -3.48 -5.38 -24.02
N PHE A 510 -2.30 -5.96 -24.20
CA PHE A 510 -1.94 -6.70 -25.40
C PHE A 510 -2.19 -8.19 -25.16
N PHE A 511 -3.15 -8.77 -25.89
CA PHE A 511 -3.42 -10.20 -25.85
C PHE A 511 -2.39 -10.98 -26.68
N GLY A 512 -2.00 -10.45 -27.84
CA GLY A 512 -1.06 -11.10 -28.77
C GLY A 512 0.17 -10.24 -29.10
N GLY A 513 0.98 -10.75 -30.03
CA GLY A 513 2.17 -10.08 -30.55
C GLY A 513 3.37 -10.04 -29.58
N PRO A 514 4.41 -9.23 -29.89
CA PRO A 514 5.64 -9.16 -29.11
C PRO A 514 5.46 -8.71 -27.65
N ASN A 515 4.37 -8.00 -27.37
CA ASN A 515 4.03 -7.51 -26.03
C ASN A 515 2.91 -8.34 -25.37
N SER A 516 2.63 -9.54 -25.89
CA SER A 516 1.54 -10.40 -25.39
C SER A 516 1.54 -10.50 -23.87
N ASN A 517 0.34 -10.59 -23.31
CA ASN A 517 0.06 -10.69 -21.89
C ASN A 517 0.49 -9.48 -21.06
N SER A 518 0.64 -8.30 -21.67
CA SER A 518 1.10 -7.10 -20.98
C SER A 518 0.00 -6.05 -20.89
N THR A 519 -0.21 -5.52 -19.67
CA THR A 519 -1.03 -4.34 -19.43
C THR A 519 -0.15 -3.09 -19.33
N TRP A 520 -0.74 -1.92 -19.60
CA TRP A 520 -0.07 -0.64 -19.52
C TRP A 520 -1.03 0.50 -19.16
N ILE A 521 -0.49 1.57 -18.59
CA ILE A 521 -1.17 2.82 -18.28
C ILE A 521 -0.28 3.98 -18.71
N ASP A 522 -0.85 5.01 -19.34
CA ASP A 522 -0.19 6.24 -19.74
C ASP A 522 -1.04 7.48 -19.39
N ARG A 523 -0.57 8.23 -18.40
CA ARG A 523 -1.18 9.50 -17.92
C ARG A 523 -0.58 10.76 -18.56
N SER A 524 0.33 10.65 -19.53
CA SER A 524 1.02 11.79 -20.18
C SER A 524 0.10 12.69 -21.00
N GLY A 525 -1.09 12.19 -21.38
CA GLY A 525 -2.13 12.98 -22.05
C GLY A 525 -2.82 14.00 -21.15
N THR A 526 -2.54 14.01 -19.84
CA THR A 526 -3.06 14.97 -18.86
C THR A 526 -2.04 16.07 -18.54
N ARG A 527 -2.51 17.31 -18.40
CA ARG A 527 -1.68 18.53 -18.29
C ARG A 527 -2.01 19.37 -17.06
N GLY A 528 -2.85 18.88 -16.16
CA GLY A 528 -3.17 19.53 -14.88
C GLY A 528 -1.99 19.50 -13.89
N TYR A 529 -1.05 18.58 -14.08
CA TYR A 529 0.22 18.56 -13.34
C TYR A 529 1.37 18.20 -14.28
N THR A 530 2.24 19.17 -14.57
CA THR A 530 3.36 19.00 -15.50
C THR A 530 4.65 19.58 -14.90
N GLY A 531 5.81 19.13 -15.41
CA GLY A 531 7.10 19.71 -15.06
C GLY A 531 7.80 19.09 -13.84
N ASN A 532 7.14 18.21 -13.07
CA ASN A 532 7.83 17.40 -12.08
C ASN A 532 8.42 16.13 -12.74
N PRO A 533 9.76 15.99 -12.81
CA PRO A 533 10.40 14.86 -13.48
C PRO A 533 10.17 13.51 -12.79
N PHE A 534 9.69 13.51 -11.54
CA PHE A 534 9.38 12.31 -10.78
C PHE A 534 7.94 11.81 -10.97
N PHE A 535 7.06 12.63 -11.57
CA PHE A 535 5.70 12.25 -11.94
C PHE A 535 5.71 11.43 -13.24
N THR A 536 6.26 10.21 -13.15
CA THR A 536 6.37 9.28 -14.26
C THR A 536 5.01 9.01 -14.88
N SER A 537 4.94 8.95 -16.21
CA SER A 537 3.65 8.92 -16.91
C SER A 537 3.23 7.52 -17.35
N GLN A 538 4.17 6.59 -17.53
CA GLN A 538 3.93 5.29 -18.15
C GLN A 538 4.28 4.14 -17.20
N PHE A 539 3.40 3.15 -17.11
CA PHE A 539 3.51 1.97 -16.26
C PHE A 539 3.10 0.73 -17.04
N SER A 540 3.70 -0.42 -16.74
CA SER A 540 3.33 -1.69 -17.37
C SER A 540 3.62 -2.89 -16.49
N GLN A 541 2.92 -3.98 -16.75
CA GLN A 541 3.10 -5.27 -16.10
C GLN A 541 2.83 -6.40 -17.10
N THR A 542 3.65 -7.44 -17.07
CA THR A 542 3.47 -8.64 -17.91
C THR A 542 3.04 -9.83 -17.05
N ALA A 543 2.04 -10.56 -17.53
CA ALA A 543 1.52 -11.78 -16.92
C ALA A 543 1.99 -13.04 -17.67
N PRO A 544 2.07 -14.21 -17.02
CA PRO A 544 2.46 -15.46 -17.66
C PRO A 544 1.36 -16.01 -18.59
N THR A 545 0.11 -15.60 -18.37
CA THR A 545 -1.07 -16.06 -19.10
C THR A 545 -1.89 -14.88 -19.62
N VAL A 546 -2.68 -15.13 -20.65
CA VAL A 546 -3.63 -14.15 -21.20
C VAL A 546 -4.69 -13.86 -20.14
N ALA A 547 -5.01 -12.56 -19.97
CA ALA A 547 -6.04 -12.12 -19.04
C ALA A 547 -7.43 -12.61 -19.46
N TYR A 548 -8.23 -13.00 -18.47
CA TYR A 548 -9.63 -13.38 -18.64
C TYR A 548 -10.58 -12.32 -18.05
N ASN A 549 -10.06 -11.42 -17.22
CA ASN A 549 -10.83 -10.36 -16.58
C ASN A 549 -9.97 -9.09 -16.44
N ILE A 550 -10.56 -7.94 -16.76
CA ILE A 550 -9.95 -6.62 -16.62
C ILE A 550 -11.00 -5.66 -16.06
N GLU A 551 -10.71 -5.02 -14.94
CA GLU A 551 -11.59 -4.09 -14.27
C GLU A 551 -10.87 -2.77 -14.00
N GLY A 552 -11.60 -1.67 -13.98
CA GLY A 552 -11.02 -0.38 -13.62
C GLY A 552 -12.01 0.55 -12.98
N VAL A 553 -11.49 1.41 -12.11
CA VAL A 553 -12.22 2.50 -11.45
C VAL A 553 -11.51 3.80 -11.75
N PHE A 554 -12.27 4.79 -12.18
CA PHE A 554 -11.80 6.16 -12.28
C PHE A 554 -12.66 7.02 -11.38
N ASP A 555 -12.02 7.72 -10.44
CA ASP A 555 -12.66 8.70 -9.56
C ASP A 555 -11.88 10.01 -9.65
N ARG A 556 -12.32 10.89 -10.56
CA ARG A 556 -11.87 12.26 -10.82
C ARG A 556 -10.36 12.45 -11.07
N SER A 557 -9.53 12.18 -10.08
CA SER A 557 -8.06 12.31 -10.13
C SER A 557 -7.33 11.03 -9.73
N LEU A 558 -8.03 9.91 -9.56
CA LEU A 558 -7.43 8.63 -9.24
C LEU A 558 -7.92 7.57 -10.23
N PHE A 559 -6.99 6.78 -10.77
CA PHE A 559 -7.29 5.64 -11.62
C PHE A 559 -6.71 4.37 -11.02
N GLU A 560 -7.56 3.37 -10.83
CA GLU A 560 -7.17 2.04 -10.40
C GLU A 560 -7.55 0.99 -11.44
N LEU A 561 -6.61 0.09 -11.76
CA LEU A 561 -6.78 -0.97 -12.76
C LEU A 561 -6.45 -2.32 -12.14
N PHE A 562 -7.30 -3.32 -12.40
CA PHE A 562 -7.20 -4.66 -11.85
C PHE A 562 -7.25 -5.68 -12.98
N ILE A 563 -6.27 -6.59 -13.02
CA ILE A 563 -6.15 -7.65 -14.02
C ILE A 563 -6.30 -9.00 -13.33
N ASP A 564 -7.10 -9.87 -13.92
CA ASP A 564 -7.39 -11.23 -13.46
C ASP A 564 -7.81 -11.24 -11.98
N GLU A 565 -8.92 -10.54 -11.70
CA GLU A 565 -9.49 -10.42 -10.36
C GLU A 565 -8.46 -9.86 -9.35
N GLY A 566 -7.69 -8.86 -9.77
CA GLY A 566 -6.71 -8.19 -8.92
C GLY A 566 -5.39 -8.93 -8.72
N THR A 567 -5.11 -10.01 -9.47
CA THR A 567 -3.77 -10.66 -9.49
C THR A 567 -2.67 -9.64 -9.80
N TYR A 568 -2.98 -8.66 -10.66
CA TYR A 568 -2.16 -7.46 -10.83
C TYR A 568 -3.05 -6.23 -10.63
N ALA A 569 -2.58 -5.28 -9.82
CA ALA A 569 -3.29 -4.03 -9.56
C ALA A 569 -2.37 -2.83 -9.81
N ALA A 570 -2.96 -1.74 -10.28
CA ALA A 570 -2.30 -0.44 -10.40
C ALA A 570 -3.13 0.66 -9.74
N THR A 571 -2.47 1.59 -9.06
CA THR A 571 -2.99 2.88 -8.60
C THR A 571 -2.15 4.00 -9.17
N VAL A 572 -2.79 4.97 -9.83
CA VAL A 572 -2.13 6.16 -10.37
C VAL A 572 -2.96 7.43 -10.15
N ASP A 573 -2.29 8.48 -9.67
CA ASP A 573 -2.83 9.84 -9.64
C ASP A 573 -2.93 10.39 -11.08
N VAL A 574 -3.99 11.14 -11.35
CA VAL A 574 -4.31 11.70 -12.67
C VAL A 574 -4.76 13.15 -12.51
N TYR A 575 -4.07 14.08 -13.14
CA TYR A 575 -4.40 15.51 -13.04
C TYR A 575 -4.55 16.12 -14.42
N SER A 576 -5.79 16.31 -14.87
CA SER A 576 -6.14 17.04 -16.10
C SER A 576 -6.53 18.49 -15.80
N GLN A 577 -6.42 19.38 -16.79
CA GLN A 577 -6.84 20.79 -16.64
C GLN A 577 -8.36 20.93 -16.65
N GLN A 578 -9.06 19.97 -17.27
CA GLN A 578 -10.51 19.87 -17.30
C GLN A 578 -10.94 18.43 -16.99
N PRO A 579 -12.12 18.21 -16.39
CA PRO A 579 -12.58 16.87 -16.03
C PRO A 579 -12.58 15.91 -17.22
N LEU A 580 -12.04 14.70 -17.03
CA LEU A 580 -12.26 13.60 -17.97
C LEU A 580 -13.71 13.12 -17.78
N THR A 581 -14.50 13.08 -18.84
CA THR A 581 -15.95 12.81 -18.76
C THR A 581 -16.45 11.77 -19.76
N LYS A 582 -15.56 11.22 -20.59
CA LYS A 582 -15.89 10.18 -21.55
C LYS A 582 -14.94 9.01 -21.36
N ILE A 583 -15.48 7.79 -21.42
CA ILE A 583 -14.70 6.57 -21.50
C ILE A 583 -14.94 5.90 -22.85
N ALA A 584 -13.89 5.36 -23.45
CA ALA A 584 -13.96 4.47 -24.59
C ALA A 584 -13.19 3.18 -24.27
N LEU A 585 -13.82 2.03 -24.52
CA LEU A 585 -13.19 0.72 -24.51
C LEU A 585 -13.20 0.21 -25.95
N ALA A 586 -12.10 -0.35 -26.43
CA ALA A 586 -12.00 -0.87 -27.79
C ALA A 586 -11.16 -2.14 -27.82
N THR A 587 -11.64 -3.19 -28.50
CA THR A 587 -10.74 -4.29 -28.90
C THR A 587 -10.49 -4.30 -30.40
N GLY A 588 -9.33 -4.83 -30.78
CA GLY A 588 -8.96 -5.04 -32.17
C GLY A 588 -8.19 -6.34 -32.34
N ASP A 589 -8.23 -6.89 -33.56
CA ASP A 589 -7.53 -8.13 -33.95
C ASP A 589 -7.85 -9.34 -33.03
N MET A 590 -9.06 -9.37 -32.47
CA MET A 590 -9.59 -10.50 -31.72
C MET A 590 -9.97 -11.63 -32.68
N PRO A 591 -9.60 -12.90 -32.38
CA PRO A 591 -9.81 -14.02 -33.28
C PRO A 591 -11.29 -14.42 -33.37
N GLU A 592 -11.66 -15.14 -34.42
CA GLU A 592 -12.99 -15.74 -34.56
C GLU A 592 -13.30 -16.65 -33.36
N GLY A 593 -14.53 -16.54 -32.83
CA GLY A 593 -14.97 -17.29 -31.67
C GLY A 593 -14.55 -16.68 -30.32
N ALA A 594 -13.74 -15.62 -30.29
CA ALA A 594 -13.53 -14.86 -29.06
C ALA A 594 -14.83 -14.24 -28.57
N GLN A 595 -15.03 -14.26 -27.26
CA GLN A 595 -16.09 -13.53 -26.58
C GLN A 595 -15.46 -12.49 -25.66
N VAL A 596 -15.79 -11.22 -25.90
CA VAL A 596 -15.36 -10.11 -25.05
C VAL A 596 -16.61 -9.33 -24.67
N GLN A 597 -16.95 -9.33 -23.39
CA GLN A 597 -18.10 -8.62 -22.85
C GLN A 597 -17.64 -7.47 -21.97
N ALA A 598 -18.05 -6.26 -22.32
CA ALA A 598 -17.75 -5.05 -21.58
C ALA A 598 -18.99 -4.53 -20.84
N ALA A 599 -18.75 -3.91 -19.70
CA ALA A 599 -19.76 -3.22 -18.92
C ALA A 599 -19.18 -1.97 -18.28
N ILE A 600 -19.99 -0.91 -18.16
CA ILE A 600 -19.58 0.39 -17.63
C ILE A 600 -20.73 0.93 -16.78
N TRP A 601 -20.44 1.26 -15.53
CA TRP A 601 -21.41 1.79 -14.58
C TRP A 601 -20.94 3.13 -14.04
N GLY A 602 -21.89 4.06 -13.86
CA GLY A 602 -21.66 5.21 -12.99
C GLY A 602 -21.61 4.75 -11.53
N LEU A 603 -20.75 5.38 -10.74
CA LEU A 603 -20.68 5.13 -9.30
C LEU A 603 -21.45 6.19 -8.52
N SER A 604 -22.12 5.78 -7.46
CA SER A 604 -22.77 6.68 -6.51
C SER A 604 -21.72 7.57 -5.82
N SER A 605 -22.10 8.79 -5.47
CA SER A 605 -21.24 9.68 -4.69
C SER A 605 -21.02 9.09 -3.30
N VAL A 606 -19.76 8.94 -2.92
CA VAL A 606 -19.35 8.55 -1.57
C VAL A 606 -19.62 9.63 -0.52
N TRP A 607 -19.81 10.88 -0.96
CA TRP A 607 -20.28 11.97 -0.11
C TRP A 607 -21.79 11.97 -0.05
N THR A 608 -22.37 11.76 1.13
CA THR A 608 -23.82 11.90 1.33
C THR A 608 -24.22 13.37 1.14
N ASN A 609 -25.14 13.66 0.21
CA ASN A 609 -25.83 14.95 0.21
C ASN A 609 -26.60 15.05 1.53
N SER A 610 -26.07 15.82 2.49
CA SER A 610 -26.76 16.14 3.73
C SER A 610 -27.92 17.10 3.43
N THR A 611 -28.99 16.57 2.84
CA THR A 611 -30.25 17.27 2.66
C THR A 611 -31.34 16.46 3.34
N SER A 612 -31.54 16.70 4.64
CA SER A 612 -32.79 16.50 5.39
C SER A 612 -32.69 17.02 6.85
N GLY A 613 -33.20 18.24 7.08
CA GLY A 613 -33.95 18.64 8.27
C GLY A 613 -33.32 18.58 9.68
N GLY A 614 -32.91 19.76 10.18
CA GLY A 614 -33.21 20.13 11.58
C GLY A 614 -32.08 20.10 12.61
N ASN A 615 -30.94 20.77 12.36
CA ASN A 615 -30.39 21.87 13.20
C ASN A 615 -29.05 22.29 12.57
N SER A 616 -29.01 23.46 11.95
CA SER A 616 -27.83 23.91 11.20
C SER A 616 -26.64 24.20 12.10
N THR A 617 -25.53 23.50 11.89
CA THR A 617 -24.19 24.08 12.02
C THR A 617 -23.43 23.86 10.70
N SER A 618 -23.95 24.49 9.65
CA SER A 618 -23.24 24.68 8.39
C SER A 618 -22.19 25.78 8.58
N GLY A 619 -20.94 25.39 8.82
CA GLY A 619 -19.77 26.27 8.79
C GLY A 619 -19.24 26.45 7.37
N GLY A 620 -20.08 26.88 6.43
CA GLY A 620 -19.61 27.41 5.15
C GLY A 620 -19.17 28.86 5.35
N ASN A 621 -17.87 29.10 5.48
CA ASN A 621 -17.35 30.47 5.59
C ASN A 621 -17.18 31.05 4.18
N SER A 622 -18.23 31.68 3.66
CA SER A 622 -18.10 32.67 2.60
C SER A 622 -17.36 33.89 3.16
N THR A 623 -16.09 34.04 2.84
CA THR A 623 -15.33 35.24 3.19
C THR A 623 -15.84 36.42 2.37
N ASN A 624 -16.74 37.20 2.96
CA ASN A 624 -16.95 38.58 2.59
C ASN A 624 -15.68 39.38 2.91
N SER A 625 -15.22 40.13 1.92
CA SER A 625 -14.12 41.08 1.96
C SER A 625 -14.42 42.23 2.93
N ALA A 626 -13.97 42.14 4.20
CA ALA A 626 -13.71 43.29 5.08
C ALA A 626 -13.22 42.84 6.48
N ALA A 627 -12.07 42.14 6.58
CA ALA A 627 -11.40 41.94 7.88
C ALA A 627 -9.88 41.64 7.75
N SER A 628 -9.25 41.96 6.63
CA SER A 628 -7.87 41.55 6.31
C SER A 628 -6.84 42.67 6.51
N SER A 629 -6.98 43.52 7.53
CA SER A 629 -6.04 44.64 7.77
C SER A 629 -5.35 44.67 9.13
N SER A 630 -5.60 43.74 10.06
CA SER A 630 -4.99 43.79 11.40
C SER A 630 -4.09 42.61 11.79
N MET A 631 -3.87 41.61 10.92
CA MET A 631 -3.00 40.45 11.21
C MET A 631 -1.77 40.33 10.30
N MET A 632 -1.35 41.43 9.64
CA MET A 632 -0.17 41.46 8.77
C MET A 632 1.11 42.02 9.43
N SER A 633 1.16 42.21 10.75
CA SER A 633 2.36 42.76 11.42
C SER A 633 3.17 41.77 12.27
N SER A 634 2.82 40.48 12.29
CA SER A 634 3.47 39.50 13.20
C SER A 634 4.17 38.32 12.50
N THR A 635 4.09 38.19 11.17
CA THR A 635 4.57 37.01 10.44
C THR A 635 6.00 37.11 9.90
N SER A 636 6.72 38.19 10.21
CA SER A 636 8.09 38.42 9.69
C SER A 636 9.21 37.76 10.51
N SER A 637 8.92 37.14 11.67
CA SER A 637 9.94 36.61 12.59
C SER A 637 10.01 35.09 12.69
N MET A 638 9.15 34.33 11.99
CA MET A 638 9.17 32.85 12.02
C MET A 638 9.70 32.19 10.73
N MET A 639 10.02 32.98 9.69
CA MET A 639 10.56 32.46 8.43
C MET A 639 12.08 32.18 8.44
N SER A 640 12.78 32.31 9.57
CA SER A 640 14.22 32.02 9.67
C SER A 640 14.55 30.63 10.23
N SER A 641 13.57 29.87 10.71
CA SER A 641 13.82 28.60 11.44
C SER A 641 13.58 27.34 10.60
N SER A 642 12.84 27.43 9.49
CA SER A 642 12.46 26.26 8.67
C SER A 642 13.41 25.99 7.50
N SER A 643 14.34 26.92 7.21
CA SER A 643 15.35 26.79 6.14
C SER A 643 16.59 25.97 6.55
N SER A 644 16.70 25.57 7.82
CA SER A 644 17.87 24.88 8.38
C SER A 644 17.79 23.35 8.34
N MET A 645 16.61 22.76 8.10
CA MET A 645 16.45 21.29 8.03
C MET A 645 16.56 20.70 6.61
N MET A 646 16.32 21.48 5.55
CA MET A 646 16.53 21.01 4.16
C MET A 646 17.96 21.25 3.64
N SER A 647 18.78 22.05 4.32
CA SER A 647 20.18 22.30 3.94
C SER A 647 21.17 21.22 4.44
N SER A 648 20.76 20.37 5.39
CA SER A 648 21.58 19.27 5.91
C SER A 648 21.50 17.97 5.08
N MET A 649 20.47 17.81 4.23
CA MET A 649 20.32 16.65 3.33
C MET A 649 20.96 16.85 1.94
N SER A 650 21.30 18.09 1.57
CA SER A 650 21.98 18.42 0.30
C SER A 650 23.52 18.42 0.43
N SER A 651 24.05 18.70 1.63
CA SER A 651 25.49 18.82 1.88
C SER A 651 26.20 17.49 2.18
N THR A 652 25.47 16.40 2.41
CA THR A 652 26.03 15.06 2.67
C THR A 652 26.08 14.17 1.42
N ALA A 653 25.30 14.47 0.38
CA ALA A 653 25.37 13.78 -0.91
C ALA A 653 26.49 14.31 -1.83
N SER A 654 27.02 15.51 -1.58
CA SER A 654 28.09 16.14 -2.38
C SER A 654 29.51 15.88 -1.85
N ALA A 655 29.66 15.28 -0.67
CA ALA A 655 30.96 14.95 -0.08
C ALA A 655 31.45 13.52 -0.36
N ALA A 656 30.61 12.66 -0.96
CA ALA A 656 30.96 11.27 -1.27
C ALA A 656 31.43 11.03 -2.72
N SER A 657 31.46 12.06 -3.58
CA SER A 657 31.84 11.94 -5.00
C SER A 657 33.16 12.63 -5.38
N THR A 658 33.97 13.07 -4.42
CA THR A 658 35.27 13.72 -4.66
C THR A 658 36.37 13.18 -3.74
N SER A 659 36.56 11.86 -3.72
CA SER A 659 37.82 11.27 -3.22
C SER A 659 38.08 9.87 -3.80
N ALA A 660 38.22 9.76 -5.12
CA ALA A 660 38.91 8.63 -5.74
C ALA A 660 39.54 9.05 -7.09
N SER A 661 40.84 8.76 -7.25
CA SER A 661 41.78 9.17 -8.33
C SER A 661 42.31 10.61 -8.20
N ALA A 662 43.61 10.91 -8.15
CA ALA A 662 44.81 10.14 -8.47
C ALA A 662 46.05 10.73 -7.75
N SER A 663 47.00 9.88 -7.33
CA SER A 663 48.43 10.23 -7.33
C SER A 663 49.31 8.96 -7.29
N THR A 664 49.88 8.63 -8.46
CA THR A 664 51.16 7.91 -8.57
C THR A 664 52.02 8.62 -9.60
N THR A 665 53.33 8.61 -9.32
CA THR A 665 54.51 9.06 -10.09
C THR A 665 54.89 10.54 -10.06
N ALA A 666 55.78 10.89 -9.12
CA ALA A 666 57.21 11.08 -9.42
C ALA A 666 58.04 10.38 -8.33
#